data_AF-A0A2G8MVC4-F1
#
_entry.id   AF-A0A2G8MVC4-F1
#
_cell.length_a   1.000
_cell.length_b   1.000
_cell.length_c   1.000
_cell.angle_alpha   90.00
_cell.angle_beta   90.00
_cell.angle_gamma   90.00
#
_symmetry.space_group_name_H-M   'P 1'
#
loop_
_entity.id
_entity.type
_entity.pdbx_description
1 polymer ?
#
loop_
_entity_poly.entity_id
_entity_poly.type
_entity_poly.pdbx_seq_one_letter_code
_entity_poly.pdbx_strand_id
1 'polypeptide(L)'
;MSRDALQLLREYPNWTQSFTGPVLQRGERYAREDRVEVEHCSGPIIEATCRGSEGSRYRLKITLTALAGRCHVRGQCSCPVGQNCKHCAAVLLTLSEPQAAAKHAGDALPANLQRWLKGLEQPAPETAEAQDKRGRMVCYQLRLTEEPGCALRVRKGMREEEGLRYSRVQSLYEFLYEPPRFVKEEDIRILRLLSALNQAGSQDRGYQLTGREGGELFQRALDTGRMLCDENKPLLREGPALAAEFRWVRLDNGHYRGIWYHGETPLNCVIALLPLYYFDFSSSEAGKLEHSLDPHIALQLTIAPDVPEHLVVPLSHKLNALNHQLPTPTTLDEQLIDDLQPRPHLTLGSLEFSAYTPKTGRMQRQMQHRAALAFDYDGLRASGNDDKPLTRLVDATCQRIRRQPQAEQAQRKVLRDFGFKPATRQSKALPDSAGEMLQLPDDEAWLRFARDGLPRLREAGWDIEIHRDFAFNLQDVDDWYATIEEAPGHEWFDLELGIVVEGQRHSLLPIVLQLLRSNPELLRPSELARRSDDEHLLIDLNRGRLDSPALRVALPYGRIKAVMGTLGELYLHEDAVGPTLRMDRADAARLNDIEHLPLHWEGGAHVRDLGRRLRDARELQVEVPSGLNATLRPYQQQGLNWLQALREMGTGGILGDDMGLGKTLQALAHLLLEKQSGRLTAPALAVMPTSLVPNWLDEAQRFAPGLRVLALHGPGRSKHFAKLHEYDLVLSTYALLPRDLEHLRAQAWHVLVLDEAQNIKSSTSKAAQAVGELQANQRLCLTGTPMENNLGELWSIFHFLMPGWLGDVKRFNQDYRTPIERHGDAERLAHLVSRVRPFLLRRTKEQVATELPAKTEMVHWVELSDAQRDTYEAVRVAMDKKVRDEIARNGAARSQIVILDALLKLRQVCCDLRLVKGVETKGNQADKGKLGALLEMLEELLSEGRRVLLFSQFTSMLALIEQELEKRKIRYSLLTGDTRDRRTPVQQFQQGDSEVFLISLKAGGVGLNLTAADTVIHFDPWWNPASENQATDRAYRIGQDKPVFVFKLITRGTVEEKIQALQQEKAALAASLLDGGQAGQWRLGDDEIDALFAPLPGKRTR
;
A
#
# COMPACT_ATOMS: atom_id res chain seq x y z
N MET A 1 -31.04 21.67 30.61
CA MET A 1 -29.91 20.72 30.58
C MET A 1 -30.41 19.35 31.01
N SER A 2 -29.78 18.26 30.58
CA SER A 2 -30.05 16.93 31.16
C SER A 2 -29.59 16.90 32.62
N ARG A 3 -30.28 16.17 33.51
CA ARG A 3 -29.69 15.81 34.81
C ARG A 3 -28.57 14.81 34.52
N ASP A 4 -27.43 14.98 35.19
CA ASP A 4 -26.25 14.12 35.03
C ASP A 4 -26.49 12.70 35.58
N ALA A 5 -25.75 11.69 35.11
CA ALA A 5 -25.87 10.30 35.53
C ALA A 5 -25.69 10.13 37.06
N LEU A 6 -24.87 10.98 37.71
CA LEU A 6 -24.69 11.01 39.16
C LEU A 6 -25.76 11.82 39.91
N GLN A 7 -26.47 12.75 39.27
CA GLN A 7 -27.71 13.31 39.85
C GLN A 7 -28.87 12.32 39.66
N LEU A 8 -28.89 11.64 38.51
CA LEU A 8 -29.69 10.48 38.18
C LEU A 8 -29.18 9.18 38.83
N LEU A 9 -28.24 9.36 39.76
CA LEU A 9 -27.81 8.53 40.87
C LEU A 9 -27.66 9.41 42.16
N ARG A 10 -28.62 10.32 42.48
CA ARG A 10 -28.79 11.04 43.79
C ARG A 10 -30.20 11.34 44.39
N GLU A 11 -31.36 11.15 43.73
CA GLU A 11 -32.70 11.64 44.18
C GLU A 11 -33.86 10.61 44.40
N TYR A 12 -33.79 9.35 43.92
CA TYR A 12 -34.76 8.25 44.19
C TYR A 12 -34.06 6.86 44.38
N PRO A 13 -33.71 6.42 45.61
CA PRO A 13 -33.01 5.15 45.89
C PRO A 13 -33.67 3.82 45.46
N ASN A 14 -34.83 3.86 44.79
CA ASN A 14 -35.60 2.71 44.34
C ASN A 14 -35.08 2.01 43.06
N TRP A 15 -33.96 2.45 42.47
CA TRP A 15 -33.40 1.87 41.24
C TRP A 15 -33.01 0.39 41.35
N THR A 16 -32.66 -0.05 42.56
CA THR A 16 -32.35 -1.44 42.89
C THR A 16 -33.48 -2.40 42.52
N GLN A 17 -34.73 -1.92 42.49
CA GLN A 17 -35.91 -2.68 42.06
C GLN A 17 -35.88 -3.11 40.58
N SER A 18 -34.95 -2.58 39.77
CA SER A 18 -34.68 -3.06 38.39
C SER A 18 -33.87 -4.36 38.33
N PHE A 19 -33.51 -4.94 39.49
CA PHE A 19 -32.69 -6.14 39.66
C PHE A 19 -33.32 -7.10 40.66
N THR A 20 -33.03 -8.40 40.55
CA THR A 20 -33.45 -9.40 41.56
C THR A 20 -32.48 -9.42 42.74
N GLY A 21 -32.97 -9.75 43.95
CA GLY A 21 -32.13 -9.80 45.17
C GLY A 21 -30.84 -10.62 45.04
N PRO A 22 -30.88 -11.85 44.49
CA PRO A 22 -29.68 -12.66 44.23
C PRO A 22 -28.74 -12.11 43.15
N VAL A 23 -29.14 -11.09 42.40
CA VAL A 23 -28.27 -10.34 41.47
C VAL A 23 -27.68 -9.10 42.15
N LEU A 24 -28.45 -8.40 42.98
CA LEU A 24 -27.97 -7.29 43.81
C LEU A 24 -26.86 -7.72 44.77
N GLN A 25 -27.06 -8.76 45.60
CA GLN A 25 -26.01 -9.27 46.51
C GLN A 25 -24.72 -9.66 45.79
N ARG A 26 -24.81 -10.18 44.56
CA ARG A 26 -23.63 -10.50 43.74
C ARG A 26 -23.01 -9.27 43.07
N GLY A 27 -23.77 -8.21 42.85
CA GLY A 27 -23.28 -6.88 42.46
C GLY A 27 -22.58 -6.16 43.61
N GLU A 28 -23.16 -6.15 44.82
CA GLU A 28 -22.57 -5.58 46.04
C GLU A 28 -21.19 -6.17 46.33
N ARG A 29 -21.05 -7.48 46.19
CA ARG A 29 -19.74 -8.13 46.34
C ARG A 29 -18.73 -7.67 45.29
N TYR A 30 -19.15 -7.45 44.04
CA TYR A 30 -18.25 -7.01 42.95
C TYR A 30 -17.90 -5.52 43.04
N ALA A 31 -18.80 -4.69 43.60
CA ALA A 31 -18.53 -3.29 43.92
C ALA A 31 -17.53 -3.17 45.10
N ARG A 32 -17.72 -3.95 46.18
CA ARG A 32 -16.79 -3.98 47.33
C ARG A 32 -15.44 -4.65 47.04
N GLU A 33 -15.38 -5.53 46.03
CA GLU A 33 -14.14 -6.10 45.50
C GLU A 33 -13.46 -5.18 44.46
N ASP A 34 -13.90 -3.92 44.33
CA ASP A 34 -13.41 -2.86 43.43
C ASP A 34 -13.18 -3.32 41.97
N ARG A 35 -14.14 -4.06 41.43
CA ARG A 35 -14.05 -4.68 40.09
C ARG A 35 -14.63 -3.81 38.97
N VAL A 36 -14.81 -2.51 39.18
CA VAL A 36 -15.53 -1.60 38.28
C VAL A 36 -14.62 -0.45 37.85
N GLU A 37 -14.58 -0.17 36.54
CA GLU A 37 -13.81 0.92 35.95
C GLU A 37 -14.76 1.72 35.06
N VAL A 38 -15.08 2.97 35.43
CA VAL A 38 -16.10 3.80 34.76
C VAL A 38 -15.43 4.64 33.68
N GLU A 39 -15.80 4.40 32.43
CA GLU A 39 -15.14 4.97 31.24
C GLU A 39 -15.75 6.33 30.85
N HIS A 40 -17.08 6.50 30.98
CA HIS A 40 -17.74 7.77 30.71
C HIS A 40 -19.12 7.89 31.39
N CYS A 41 -19.44 9.09 31.89
CA CYS A 41 -20.78 9.49 32.36
C CYS A 41 -21.19 10.77 31.62
N SER A 42 -22.33 10.77 30.94
CA SER A 42 -22.85 11.95 30.24
C SER A 42 -24.37 11.89 30.11
N GLY A 43 -25.05 12.86 30.70
CA GLY A 43 -26.52 12.88 30.79
C GLY A 43 -27.05 11.58 31.40
N PRO A 44 -28.05 10.90 30.79
CA PRO A 44 -28.64 9.68 31.33
C PRO A 44 -27.89 8.39 30.93
N ILE A 45 -26.61 8.45 30.56
CA ILE A 45 -25.83 7.30 30.06
C ILE A 45 -24.53 7.13 30.85
N ILE A 46 -24.25 5.89 31.23
CA ILE A 46 -23.02 5.42 31.87
C ILE A 46 -22.39 4.34 30.98
N GLU A 47 -21.10 4.45 30.71
CA GLU A 47 -20.28 3.42 30.06
C GLU A 47 -19.10 3.03 30.96
N ALA A 48 -18.86 1.73 31.10
CA ALA A 48 -17.91 1.17 32.07
C ALA A 48 -17.43 -0.23 31.66
N THR A 49 -16.35 -0.70 32.26
CA THR A 49 -15.96 -2.12 32.28
C THR A 49 -16.00 -2.71 33.69
N CYS A 50 -16.25 -4.01 33.79
CA CYS A 50 -16.29 -4.74 35.07
C CYS A 50 -15.62 -6.12 34.95
N ARG A 51 -14.82 -6.50 35.96
CA ARG A 51 -14.03 -7.73 35.98
C ARG A 51 -14.81 -8.92 36.55
N GLY A 52 -14.93 -9.99 35.77
CA GLY A 52 -15.63 -11.23 36.14
C GLY A 52 -14.94 -12.05 37.23
N SER A 53 -15.59 -13.14 37.65
CA SER A 53 -15.05 -14.13 38.59
C SER A 53 -13.81 -14.84 38.06
N GLU A 54 -13.72 -15.07 36.75
CA GLU A 54 -12.62 -15.76 36.05
C GLU A 54 -11.64 -14.77 35.40
N GLY A 55 -11.57 -13.53 35.88
CA GLY A 55 -10.62 -12.50 35.40
C GLY A 55 -11.07 -11.74 34.14
N SER A 56 -11.90 -12.33 33.28
CA SER A 56 -12.45 -11.70 32.07
C SER A 56 -13.11 -10.33 32.33
N ARG A 57 -12.66 -9.27 31.64
CA ARG A 57 -13.32 -7.94 31.65
C ARG A 57 -14.51 -7.94 30.70
N TYR A 58 -15.66 -7.45 31.16
CA TYR A 58 -16.87 -7.24 30.35
C TYR A 58 -17.15 -5.74 30.23
N ARG A 59 -17.56 -5.26 29.04
CA ARG A 59 -17.98 -3.87 28.82
C ARG A 59 -19.49 -3.72 29.00
N LEU A 60 -19.90 -2.59 29.54
CA LEU A 60 -21.26 -2.27 29.92
C LEU A 60 -21.68 -0.91 29.38
N LYS A 61 -22.95 -0.81 28.96
CA LYS A 61 -23.63 0.46 28.70
C LYS A 61 -24.95 0.47 29.44
N ILE A 62 -25.13 1.45 30.32
CA ILE A 62 -26.25 1.53 31.24
C ILE A 62 -26.98 2.85 31.00
N THR A 63 -28.18 2.75 30.42
CA THR A 63 -29.06 3.90 30.21
C THR A 63 -30.05 4.00 31.36
N LEU A 64 -30.26 5.22 31.81
CA LEU A 64 -30.97 5.55 33.03
C LEU A 64 -32.25 6.35 32.71
N THR A 65 -33.42 5.71 32.79
CA THR A 65 -34.78 6.29 32.54
C THR A 65 -35.67 6.17 33.79
N ALA A 66 -36.77 6.92 33.96
CA ALA A 66 -37.56 6.86 35.20
C ALA A 66 -38.96 7.50 35.13
N LEU A 67 -39.98 6.70 34.81
CA LEU A 67 -41.36 7.15 34.84
C LEU A 67 -41.85 7.24 36.30
N ALA A 68 -42.76 8.18 36.58
CA ALA A 68 -43.58 8.24 37.80
C ALA A 68 -42.81 8.02 39.12
N GLY A 69 -41.60 8.57 39.25
CA GLY A 69 -40.80 8.52 40.48
C GLY A 69 -40.12 7.18 40.78
N ARG A 70 -40.00 6.26 39.81
CA ARG A 70 -39.13 5.09 39.92
C ARG A 70 -38.02 5.06 38.88
N CYS A 71 -36.80 4.86 39.36
CA CYS A 71 -35.65 4.67 38.52
C CYS A 71 -35.67 3.31 37.79
N HIS A 72 -35.87 3.35 36.48
CA HIS A 72 -35.68 2.21 35.60
C HIS A 72 -34.25 2.15 35.07
N VAL A 73 -33.63 0.99 35.24
CA VAL A 73 -32.30 0.67 34.72
C VAL A 73 -32.41 -0.21 33.49
N ARG A 74 -31.72 0.17 32.41
CA ARG A 74 -31.48 -0.71 31.26
C ARG A 74 -29.97 -0.80 31.02
N GLY A 75 -29.35 -1.78 31.65
CA GLY A 75 -27.92 -2.07 31.53
C GLY A 75 -27.66 -3.26 30.63
N GLN A 76 -27.01 -3.04 29.49
CA GLN A 76 -26.45 -4.10 28.64
C GLN A 76 -24.99 -4.38 29.03
N CYS A 77 -24.59 -5.65 29.02
CA CYS A 77 -23.26 -6.11 29.42
C CYS A 77 -22.81 -7.25 28.51
N SER A 78 -21.54 -7.26 28.10
CA SER A 78 -20.96 -8.31 27.22
C SER A 78 -20.72 -9.67 27.90
N CYS A 79 -21.41 -9.95 29.02
CA CYS A 79 -21.31 -11.23 29.73
C CYS A 79 -22.49 -12.16 29.36
N PRO A 80 -22.43 -13.47 29.66
CA PRO A 80 -23.47 -14.44 29.24
C PRO A 80 -24.90 -14.18 29.76
N VAL A 81 -25.09 -13.26 30.73
CA VAL A 81 -26.41 -12.87 31.26
C VAL A 81 -27.02 -11.69 30.46
N GLY A 82 -26.23 -10.96 29.68
CA GLY A 82 -26.68 -9.97 28.70
C GLY A 82 -27.27 -8.65 29.24
N GLN A 83 -28.35 -8.69 30.02
CA GLN A 83 -29.07 -7.51 30.51
C GLN A 83 -29.31 -7.54 32.02
N ASN A 84 -29.26 -6.36 32.65
CA ASN A 84 -29.41 -6.12 34.10
C ASN A 84 -28.71 -7.18 34.98
N CYS A 85 -27.50 -7.56 34.60
CA CYS A 85 -26.73 -8.60 35.27
C CYS A 85 -26.01 -8.09 36.53
N LYS A 86 -25.35 -8.99 37.27
CA LYS A 86 -24.57 -8.65 38.48
C LYS A 86 -23.51 -7.57 38.24
N HIS A 87 -22.94 -7.49 37.04
CA HIS A 87 -21.96 -6.46 36.66
C HIS A 87 -22.64 -5.10 36.45
N CYS A 88 -23.84 -5.06 35.85
CA CYS A 88 -24.64 -3.83 35.73
C CYS A 88 -25.06 -3.32 37.12
N ALA A 89 -25.40 -4.22 38.04
CA ALA A 89 -25.68 -3.88 39.43
C ALA A 89 -24.43 -3.32 40.12
N ALA A 90 -23.27 -3.97 39.98
CA ALA A 90 -22.01 -3.50 40.56
C ALA A 90 -21.66 -2.07 40.14
N VAL A 91 -21.70 -1.76 38.83
CA VAL A 91 -21.44 -0.39 38.31
C VAL A 91 -22.37 0.64 38.95
N LEU A 92 -23.65 0.32 39.09
CA LEU A 92 -24.61 1.26 39.70
C LEU A 92 -24.48 1.36 41.22
N LEU A 93 -24.03 0.32 41.92
CA LEU A 93 -23.71 0.39 43.35
C LEU A 93 -22.49 1.29 43.58
N THR A 94 -21.40 1.07 42.83
CA THR A 94 -20.21 1.93 42.85
C THR A 94 -20.54 3.40 42.57
N LEU A 95 -21.48 3.67 41.65
CA LEU A 95 -21.95 5.03 41.31
C LEU A 95 -23.13 5.52 42.17
N SER A 96 -23.56 4.79 43.20
CA SER A 96 -24.69 5.21 44.05
C SER A 96 -24.54 4.93 45.54
N GLU A 97 -23.32 4.82 46.05
CA GLU A 97 -23.05 5.38 47.39
C GLU A 97 -22.97 6.93 47.27
N PRO A 98 -23.37 7.65 48.32
CA PRO A 98 -24.10 8.93 48.29
C PRO A 98 -24.58 9.51 46.93
N GLN A 99 -25.81 9.27 46.44
CA GLN A 99 -26.63 8.03 46.39
C GLN A 99 -28.01 8.24 45.67
N ALA A 100 -28.15 7.64 44.48
CA ALA A 100 -29.32 7.19 43.70
C ALA A 100 -30.55 8.08 43.20
N ALA A 101 -30.71 8.32 41.86
CA ALA A 101 -31.86 8.50 40.89
C ALA A 101 -32.54 9.90 40.54
N ALA A 102 -33.53 10.25 39.65
CA ALA A 102 -34.33 9.61 38.55
C ALA A 102 -35.38 10.47 37.67
N LYS A 103 -34.97 11.04 36.51
CA LYS A 103 -35.58 11.21 35.12
C LYS A 103 -37.07 11.54 34.72
N HIS A 104 -37.76 10.67 33.94
CA HIS A 104 -38.38 10.92 32.59
C HIS A 104 -39.58 10.02 32.15
N ALA A 105 -40.37 10.49 31.15
CA ALA A 105 -41.44 9.84 30.32
C ALA A 105 -42.81 9.57 31.00
N GLY A 106 -43.97 9.48 30.33
CA GLY A 106 -44.37 9.62 28.90
C GLY A 106 -45.92 9.69 28.81
N ASP A 107 -46.65 9.60 27.69
CA ASP A 107 -46.31 9.49 26.25
C ASP A 107 -47.59 9.73 25.35
N ALA A 108 -47.52 9.46 24.02
CA ALA A 108 -48.60 9.54 22.99
C ALA A 108 -49.11 10.95 22.54
N LEU A 109 -49.74 11.00 21.35
CA LEU A 109 -49.92 12.18 20.47
C LEU A 109 -51.32 12.22 19.80
N PRO A 110 -51.73 13.28 19.06
CA PRO A 110 -51.61 14.72 19.34
C PRO A 110 -52.92 15.52 19.07
N ALA A 111 -53.14 16.63 19.77
CA ALA A 111 -54.30 17.52 19.55
C ALA A 111 -54.03 18.73 18.61
N ASN A 112 -52.95 18.70 17.83
CA ASN A 112 -52.53 19.77 16.91
C ASN A 112 -53.59 20.15 15.86
N LEU A 113 -54.47 19.20 15.50
CA LEU A 113 -55.43 19.34 14.40
C LEU A 113 -56.83 19.85 14.80
N GLN A 114 -57.19 19.90 16.09
CA GLN A 114 -58.58 20.19 16.50
C GLN A 114 -58.88 21.64 16.93
N ARG A 115 -57.88 22.49 17.22
CA ARG A 115 -58.13 23.88 17.69
C ARG A 115 -57.49 24.98 16.84
N TRP A 116 -57.11 24.65 15.61
CA TRP A 116 -56.91 25.62 14.52
C TRP A 116 -58.20 26.41 14.15
N LEU A 117 -59.38 25.88 14.52
CA LEU A 117 -60.64 26.12 13.80
C LEU A 117 -61.61 27.21 14.31
N LYS A 118 -61.37 27.89 15.44
CA LYS A 118 -62.31 28.89 16.00
C LYS A 118 -61.59 29.98 16.81
N GLY A 119 -61.48 31.21 16.30
CA GLY A 119 -60.92 32.33 17.09
C GLY A 119 -60.49 33.64 16.41
N LEU A 120 -60.87 33.91 15.16
CA LEU A 120 -60.96 35.29 14.64
C LEU A 120 -62.21 35.94 15.31
N GLU A 121 -62.33 37.22 15.70
CA GLU A 121 -61.74 38.51 15.25
C GLU A 121 -61.61 39.55 16.43
N GLN A 122 -61.51 40.86 16.14
CA GLN A 122 -61.20 42.01 17.05
C GLN A 122 -62.47 42.66 17.71
N PRO A 123 -62.42 43.76 18.52
CA PRO A 123 -61.43 44.31 19.49
C PRO A 123 -62.05 44.59 20.92
N ALA A 124 -61.43 45.45 21.77
CA ALA A 124 -61.75 45.70 23.19
C ALA A 124 -62.91 46.70 23.49
N PRO A 125 -63.40 46.77 24.75
CA PRO A 125 -63.06 47.92 25.63
C PRO A 125 -62.84 47.57 27.13
N GLU A 126 -62.78 48.58 28.00
CA GLU A 126 -62.29 48.52 29.39
C GLU A 126 -63.32 48.26 30.52
N THR A 127 -62.79 47.80 31.66
CA THR A 127 -63.25 47.95 33.07
C THR A 127 -64.74 48.06 33.44
N ALA A 128 -65.19 47.11 34.26
CA ALA A 128 -65.99 47.40 35.46
C ALA A 128 -65.60 46.43 36.60
N GLU A 129 -65.72 46.85 37.87
CA GLU A 129 -65.28 46.02 39.01
C GLU A 129 -66.31 44.96 39.45
N ALA A 130 -65.80 43.82 39.94
CA ALA A 130 -66.55 42.89 40.77
C ALA A 130 -65.88 42.77 42.16
N GLN A 131 -66.54 43.28 43.20
CA GLN A 131 -66.08 43.16 44.59
C GLN A 131 -66.38 41.74 45.13
N ASP A 132 -65.38 40.87 45.21
CA ASP A 132 -65.53 39.61 45.96
C ASP A 132 -65.55 39.88 47.48
N LYS A 133 -66.75 39.75 48.09
CA LYS A 133 -67.02 39.99 49.52
C LYS A 133 -66.39 38.96 50.47
N ARG A 134 -65.25 38.39 50.08
CA ARG A 134 -64.40 37.48 50.88
C ARG A 134 -62.95 37.92 50.97
N GLY A 135 -62.62 39.13 50.50
CA GLY A 135 -61.34 39.82 50.77
C GLY A 135 -60.10 39.21 50.12
N ARG A 136 -60.25 38.17 49.28
CA ARG A 136 -59.14 37.46 48.62
C ARG A 136 -58.65 38.19 47.37
N MET A 137 -57.38 38.07 47.05
CA MET A 137 -56.75 38.64 45.85
C MET A 137 -55.45 37.92 45.48
N VAL A 138 -54.96 38.14 44.26
CA VAL A 138 -53.56 37.86 43.88
C VAL A 138 -52.68 39.02 44.33
N CYS A 139 -51.50 38.71 44.89
CA CYS A 139 -50.46 39.67 45.27
C CYS A 139 -49.10 39.26 44.67
N TYR A 140 -48.25 40.24 44.40
CA TYR A 140 -46.92 40.05 43.79
C TYR A 140 -45.81 40.42 44.78
N GLN A 141 -45.15 39.42 45.35
CA GLN A 141 -44.01 39.64 46.24
C GLN A 141 -42.73 39.83 45.42
N LEU A 142 -42.20 41.05 45.43
CA LEU A 142 -40.85 41.37 44.98
C LEU A 142 -39.82 40.69 45.87
N ARG A 143 -38.80 40.11 45.25
CA ARG A 143 -37.60 39.63 45.91
C ARG A 143 -36.38 40.17 45.16
N LEU A 144 -35.58 40.99 45.82
CA LEU A 144 -34.25 41.38 45.33
C LEU A 144 -33.33 40.15 45.38
N THR A 145 -32.42 40.04 44.40
CA THR A 145 -31.41 38.97 44.35
C THR A 145 -30.08 39.44 44.96
N GLU A 146 -29.13 38.51 45.13
CA GLU A 146 -27.77 38.83 45.60
C GLU A 146 -26.96 39.60 44.53
N GLU A 147 -27.28 39.36 43.25
CA GLU A 147 -26.95 40.24 42.13
C GLU A 147 -28.08 41.28 41.93
N PRO A 148 -27.81 42.51 41.41
CA PRO A 148 -28.77 43.63 41.30
C PRO A 148 -29.95 43.47 40.29
N GLY A 149 -30.43 42.25 40.06
CA GLY A 149 -31.73 41.96 39.47
C GLY A 149 -32.86 41.81 40.51
N CYS A 150 -34.01 41.30 40.08
CA CYS A 150 -35.10 40.93 40.99
C CYS A 150 -35.99 39.81 40.44
N ALA A 151 -36.74 39.15 41.32
CA ALA A 151 -37.75 38.15 41.00
C ALA A 151 -39.11 38.49 41.59
N LEU A 152 -40.19 38.12 40.90
CA LEU A 152 -41.56 38.15 41.45
C LEU A 152 -41.98 36.76 41.94
N ARG A 153 -42.61 36.69 43.11
CA ARG A 153 -43.34 35.51 43.61
C ARG A 153 -44.84 35.84 43.67
N VAL A 154 -45.66 34.92 43.18
CA VAL A 154 -47.13 35.06 43.24
C VAL A 154 -47.64 34.50 44.56
N ARG A 155 -48.42 35.31 45.29
CA ARG A 155 -49.07 34.98 46.57
C ARG A 155 -50.59 35.15 46.47
N LYS A 156 -51.31 34.48 47.35
CA LYS A 156 -52.76 34.58 47.52
C LYS A 156 -53.03 35.33 48.82
N GLY A 157 -53.35 36.61 48.70
CA GLY A 157 -53.67 37.50 49.82
C GLY A 157 -55.13 37.34 50.25
N MET A 158 -55.40 37.64 51.52
CA MET A 158 -56.74 37.75 52.08
C MET A 158 -56.76 38.91 53.09
N ARG A 159 -57.71 39.84 52.94
CA ARG A 159 -57.97 40.90 53.93
C ARG A 159 -58.65 40.29 55.16
N GLU A 160 -58.08 40.58 56.33
CA GLU A 160 -58.60 40.32 57.66
C GLU A 160 -58.72 41.69 58.38
N GLU A 161 -59.42 41.79 59.52
CA GLU A 161 -59.77 43.12 60.10
C GLU A 161 -58.55 43.94 60.56
N GLU A 162 -57.44 43.28 60.89
CA GLU A 162 -56.17 43.92 61.30
C GLU A 162 -55.10 43.95 60.19
N GLY A 163 -55.39 43.49 58.96
CA GLY A 163 -54.42 43.60 57.86
C GLY A 163 -54.60 42.69 56.65
N LEU A 164 -53.47 42.36 56.00
CA LEU A 164 -53.39 41.48 54.83
C LEU A 164 -52.61 40.22 55.19
N ARG A 165 -53.29 39.07 55.14
CA ARG A 165 -52.68 37.76 55.33
C ARG A 165 -52.32 37.13 54.00
N TYR A 166 -51.08 36.67 53.86
CA TYR A 166 -50.59 36.02 52.65
C TYR A 166 -50.56 34.49 52.80
N SER A 167 -50.83 33.80 51.70
CA SER A 167 -50.70 32.35 51.59
C SER A 167 -49.92 31.95 50.35
N ARG A 168 -49.17 30.85 50.46
CA ARG A 168 -48.41 30.27 49.34
C ARG A 168 -49.38 29.63 48.34
N VAL A 169 -49.17 29.93 47.06
CA VAL A 169 -49.76 29.22 45.93
C VAL A 169 -48.76 28.16 45.46
N GLN A 170 -49.25 27.01 44.98
CA GLN A 170 -48.37 25.87 44.64
C GLN A 170 -47.95 25.85 43.16
N SER A 171 -48.79 26.39 42.27
CA SER A 171 -48.49 26.49 40.84
C SER A 171 -49.28 27.64 40.20
N LEU A 172 -48.68 28.39 39.27
CA LEU A 172 -49.41 29.40 38.50
C LEU A 172 -50.51 28.78 37.63
N TYR A 173 -50.39 27.50 37.27
CA TYR A 173 -51.43 26.77 36.54
C TYR A 173 -52.76 26.67 37.32
N GLU A 174 -52.74 26.74 38.68
CA GLU A 174 -53.95 26.82 39.52
C GLU A 174 -54.80 28.05 39.14
N PHE A 175 -54.16 29.17 38.81
CA PHE A 175 -54.83 30.43 38.45
C PHE A 175 -54.98 30.64 36.94
N LEU A 176 -54.25 29.89 36.11
CA LEU A 176 -54.29 30.02 34.64
C LEU A 176 -55.21 29.01 33.94
N TYR A 177 -55.50 27.87 34.56
CA TYR A 177 -56.34 26.82 33.97
C TYR A 177 -57.83 27.03 34.25
N GLU A 178 -58.18 27.34 35.51
CA GLU A 178 -59.56 27.66 35.94
C GLU A 178 -59.51 28.82 36.95
N PRO A 179 -59.39 30.09 36.49
CA PRO A 179 -59.13 31.24 37.36
C PRO A 179 -60.25 31.44 38.42
N PRO A 180 -59.91 31.43 39.72
CA PRO A 180 -60.85 31.79 40.77
C PRO A 180 -61.37 33.24 40.63
N ARG A 181 -62.60 33.51 41.06
CA ARG A 181 -63.29 34.81 40.90
C ARG A 181 -62.55 36.06 41.43
N PHE A 182 -61.52 35.89 42.27
CA PHE A 182 -60.70 36.97 42.80
C PHE A 182 -59.43 37.27 41.95
N VAL A 183 -59.19 36.52 40.88
CA VAL A 183 -58.11 36.75 39.92
C VAL A 183 -58.65 37.65 38.81
N LYS A 184 -58.15 38.90 38.72
CA LYS A 184 -58.57 39.86 37.67
C LYS A 184 -57.91 39.51 36.32
N GLU A 185 -58.41 40.07 35.21
CA GLU A 185 -57.86 39.76 33.87
C GLU A 185 -56.39 40.18 33.72
N GLU A 186 -56.01 41.36 34.24
CA GLU A 186 -54.59 41.77 34.24
C GLU A 186 -53.72 40.84 35.10
N ASP A 187 -54.27 40.28 36.18
CA ASP A 187 -53.58 39.26 36.96
C ASP A 187 -53.28 38.03 36.08
N ILE A 188 -54.24 37.58 35.27
CA ILE A 188 -54.07 36.46 34.31
C ILE A 188 -53.00 36.80 33.27
N ARG A 189 -52.96 38.05 32.76
CA ARG A 189 -51.96 38.50 31.79
C ARG A 189 -50.55 38.47 32.38
N ILE A 190 -50.35 39.04 33.57
CA ILE A 190 -49.09 38.99 34.33
C ILE A 190 -48.68 37.54 34.60
N LEU A 191 -49.61 36.69 35.04
CA LEU A 191 -49.36 35.26 35.31
C LEU A 191 -48.94 34.49 34.05
N ARG A 192 -49.51 34.78 32.88
CA ARG A 192 -49.11 34.18 31.59
C ARG A 192 -47.70 34.61 31.19
N LEU A 193 -47.39 35.90 31.31
CA LEU A 193 -46.06 36.44 30.98
C LEU A 193 -44.98 35.87 31.90
N LEU A 194 -45.21 35.80 33.22
CA LEU A 194 -44.31 35.16 34.18
C LEU A 194 -44.05 33.68 33.87
N SER A 195 -45.09 32.96 33.40
CA SER A 195 -44.99 31.55 32.98
C SER A 195 -44.22 31.38 31.66
N ALA A 196 -44.41 32.29 30.70
CA ALA A 196 -43.74 32.24 29.39
C ALA A 196 -42.24 32.57 29.48
N LEU A 197 -41.88 33.59 30.26
CA LEU A 197 -40.51 34.12 30.34
C LEU A 197 -39.58 33.28 31.24
N ASN A 198 -40.09 32.32 32.01
CA ASN A 198 -39.29 31.60 33.01
C ASN A 198 -39.58 30.08 33.07
N GLN A 199 -39.19 29.34 32.03
CA GLN A 199 -39.31 27.87 31.97
C GLN A 199 -38.51 27.11 33.06
N ALA A 200 -37.63 27.79 33.80
CA ALA A 200 -36.83 27.23 34.90
C ALA A 200 -37.20 27.79 36.30
N GLY A 201 -38.11 28.76 36.38
CA GLY A 201 -38.52 29.40 37.64
C GLY A 201 -39.48 28.52 38.44
N SER A 202 -39.20 28.30 39.72
CA SER A 202 -40.17 27.72 40.66
C SER A 202 -40.78 28.80 41.55
N GLN A 203 -42.03 28.60 41.95
CA GLN A 203 -42.76 29.56 42.79
C GLN A 203 -42.10 29.83 44.16
N ASP A 204 -41.27 28.90 44.65
CA ASP A 204 -40.43 29.11 45.84
C ASP A 204 -39.21 30.01 45.57
N ARG A 205 -38.57 29.88 44.40
CA ARG A 205 -37.38 30.69 44.06
C ARG A 205 -37.78 32.10 43.65
N GLY A 206 -38.90 32.22 42.93
CA GLY A 206 -39.35 33.44 42.25
C GLY A 206 -39.09 33.36 40.74
N TYR A 207 -39.89 34.10 39.98
CA TYR A 207 -39.75 34.27 38.54
C TYR A 207 -38.84 35.47 38.29
N GLN A 208 -37.63 35.23 37.80
CA GLN A 208 -36.62 36.27 37.57
C GLN A 208 -37.10 37.26 36.50
N LEU A 209 -36.91 38.55 36.74
CA LEU A 209 -37.15 39.60 35.76
C LEU A 209 -35.80 40.08 35.21
N THR A 210 -35.68 40.15 33.89
CA THR A 210 -34.48 40.64 33.20
C THR A 210 -34.85 41.48 31.99
N GLY A 211 -34.03 42.49 31.67
CA GLY A 211 -34.18 43.31 30.47
C GLY A 211 -35.53 44.03 30.35
N ARG A 212 -36.01 44.21 29.11
CA ARG A 212 -37.24 44.95 28.79
C ARG A 212 -38.51 44.18 29.12
N GLU A 213 -38.55 42.88 28.83
CA GLU A 213 -39.71 42.03 29.12
C GLU A 213 -39.93 41.88 30.64
N GLY A 214 -38.85 41.83 31.41
CA GLY A 214 -38.88 41.95 32.87
C GLY A 214 -39.31 43.34 33.36
N GLY A 215 -38.83 44.42 32.72
CA GLY A 215 -39.20 45.80 33.05
C GLY A 215 -40.68 46.13 32.82
N GLU A 216 -41.29 45.58 31.76
CA GLU A 216 -42.73 45.69 31.52
C GLU A 216 -43.54 44.86 32.53
N LEU A 217 -43.09 43.65 32.85
CA LEU A 217 -43.71 42.81 33.90
C LEU A 217 -43.67 43.47 35.29
N PHE A 218 -42.57 44.15 35.62
CA PHE A 218 -42.43 44.89 36.88
C PHE A 218 -43.47 46.01 36.97
N GLN A 219 -43.60 46.83 35.91
CA GLN A 219 -44.60 47.88 35.85
C GLN A 219 -46.02 47.31 36.01
N ARG A 220 -46.41 46.33 35.18
CA ARG A 220 -47.75 45.73 35.25
C ARG A 220 -48.08 45.18 36.64
N ALA A 221 -47.10 44.59 37.32
CA ALA A 221 -47.27 44.11 38.70
C ALA A 221 -47.46 45.25 39.70
N LEU A 222 -46.73 46.37 39.56
CA LEU A 222 -46.86 47.57 40.37
C LEU A 222 -48.22 48.27 40.16
N ASP A 223 -48.64 48.43 38.90
CA ASP A 223 -49.92 49.01 38.47
C ASP A 223 -51.14 48.33 39.13
N THR A 224 -51.02 47.04 39.47
CA THR A 224 -52.10 46.31 40.16
C THR A 224 -52.43 46.81 41.56
N GLY A 225 -51.58 47.65 42.15
CA GLY A 225 -51.65 48.12 43.54
C GLY A 225 -51.51 47.00 44.58
N ARG A 226 -51.00 45.83 44.18
CA ARG A 226 -50.99 44.58 44.99
C ARG A 226 -49.60 43.93 45.05
N MET A 227 -48.56 44.74 44.85
CA MET A 227 -47.16 44.35 44.97
C MET A 227 -46.65 44.59 46.41
N LEU A 228 -45.73 43.77 46.91
CA LEU A 228 -45.11 43.90 48.25
C LEU A 228 -43.65 43.47 48.22
N CYS A 229 -42.82 43.95 49.15
CA CYS A 229 -41.43 43.46 49.31
C CYS A 229 -41.29 42.45 50.47
N ASP A 230 -41.97 42.71 51.59
CA ASP A 230 -41.97 41.85 52.77
C ASP A 230 -43.42 41.59 53.20
N GLU A 231 -43.70 40.41 53.77
CA GLU A 231 -45.05 40.05 54.24
C GLU A 231 -45.51 40.91 55.45
N ASN A 232 -44.58 41.60 56.11
CA ASN A 232 -44.82 42.50 57.24
C ASN A 232 -44.80 43.99 56.85
N LYS A 233 -44.61 44.33 55.57
CA LYS A 233 -44.59 45.73 55.08
C LYS A 233 -45.88 46.09 54.32
N PRO A 234 -46.23 47.39 54.22
CA PRO A 234 -47.34 47.82 53.36
C PRO A 234 -47.12 47.44 51.89
N LEU A 235 -48.22 47.44 51.13
CA LEU A 235 -48.17 47.27 49.68
C LEU A 235 -47.42 48.44 49.04
N LEU A 236 -46.63 48.13 48.02
CA LEU A 236 -45.82 49.08 47.25
C LEU A 236 -46.70 50.06 46.50
N ARG A 237 -46.22 51.32 46.44
CA ARG A 237 -46.81 52.39 45.64
C ARG A 237 -45.87 52.75 44.49
N GLU A 238 -46.44 53.23 43.39
CA GLU A 238 -45.64 53.84 42.33
C GLU A 238 -45.14 55.21 42.81
N GLY A 239 -43.83 55.40 42.79
CA GLY A 239 -43.15 56.66 43.07
C GLY A 239 -42.89 57.48 41.80
N PRO A 240 -42.55 58.77 41.93
CA PRO A 240 -42.21 59.62 40.79
C PRO A 240 -41.00 59.08 40.01
N ALA A 241 -40.87 59.44 38.74
CA ALA A 241 -39.62 59.20 38.01
C ALA A 241 -38.50 60.10 38.56
N LEU A 242 -37.29 59.55 38.74
CA LEU A 242 -36.13 60.28 39.23
C LEU A 242 -35.03 60.33 38.16
N ALA A 243 -34.57 61.54 37.82
CA ALA A 243 -33.39 61.71 36.98
C ALA A 243 -32.12 61.27 37.74
N ALA A 244 -31.31 60.40 37.14
CA ALA A 244 -30.17 59.78 37.81
C ALA A 244 -28.89 59.72 36.95
N GLU A 245 -27.75 59.93 37.61
CA GLU A 245 -26.40 59.83 37.03
C GLU A 245 -25.66 58.62 37.60
N PHE A 246 -24.89 57.92 36.77
CA PHE A 246 -24.00 56.85 37.23
C PHE A 246 -22.60 57.41 37.51
N ARG A 247 -22.11 57.21 38.74
CA ARG A 247 -20.79 57.67 39.20
C ARG A 247 -19.98 56.49 39.75
N TRP A 248 -18.68 56.43 39.42
CA TRP A 248 -17.76 55.48 40.04
C TRP A 248 -17.26 56.05 41.36
N VAL A 249 -17.44 55.31 42.45
CA VAL A 249 -17.07 55.73 43.82
C VAL A 249 -16.03 54.78 44.38
N ARG A 250 -14.91 55.34 44.89
CA ARG A 250 -13.89 54.57 45.62
C ARG A 250 -14.41 54.21 47.01
N LEU A 251 -14.34 52.93 47.34
CA LEU A 251 -14.67 52.35 48.65
C LEU A 251 -13.44 52.33 49.57
N ASP A 252 -13.67 52.18 50.88
CA ASP A 252 -12.61 52.16 51.91
C ASP A 252 -11.60 51.01 51.72
N ASN A 253 -11.97 49.95 51.00
CA ASN A 253 -11.08 48.83 50.63
C ASN A 253 -10.24 49.09 49.36
N GLY A 254 -10.29 50.31 48.80
CA GLY A 254 -9.59 50.70 47.57
C GLY A 254 -10.29 50.26 46.27
N HIS A 255 -11.34 49.44 46.33
CA HIS A 255 -12.10 49.07 45.13
C HIS A 255 -13.02 50.23 44.69
N TYR A 256 -13.41 50.25 43.42
CA TYR A 256 -14.32 51.22 42.85
C TYR A 256 -15.66 50.54 42.52
N ARG A 257 -16.77 51.12 42.96
CA ARG A 257 -18.14 50.62 42.73
C ARG A 257 -18.92 51.62 41.89
N GLY A 258 -19.75 51.10 40.97
CA GLY A 258 -20.75 51.89 40.27
C GLY A 258 -21.94 52.21 41.18
N ILE A 259 -22.26 53.50 41.35
CA ILE A 259 -23.40 53.95 42.16
C ILE A 259 -24.22 54.97 41.36
N TRP A 260 -25.54 54.81 41.38
CA TRP A 260 -26.47 55.79 40.81
C TRP A 260 -26.80 56.88 41.83
N TYR A 261 -26.85 58.13 41.38
CA TYR A 261 -27.13 59.31 42.19
C TYR A 261 -28.33 60.09 41.65
N HIS A 262 -29.23 60.53 42.52
CA HIS A 262 -30.25 61.54 42.23
C HIS A 262 -29.81 62.86 42.86
N GLY A 263 -29.32 63.79 42.02
CA GLY A 263 -28.55 64.94 42.50
C GLY A 263 -27.29 64.45 43.22
N GLU A 264 -27.13 64.81 44.51
CA GLU A 264 -26.03 64.32 45.35
C GLU A 264 -26.43 63.17 46.31
N THR A 265 -27.67 62.65 46.20
CA THR A 265 -28.15 61.55 47.03
C THR A 265 -27.91 60.19 46.33
N PRO A 266 -27.16 59.25 46.95
CA PRO A 266 -26.97 57.92 46.37
C PRO A 266 -28.26 57.08 46.45
N LEU A 267 -28.60 56.41 45.35
CA LEU A 267 -29.76 55.52 45.24
C LEU A 267 -29.40 54.12 45.74
N ASN A 268 -29.71 53.86 47.02
CA ASN A 268 -29.31 52.64 47.73
C ASN A 268 -29.86 51.32 47.16
N CYS A 269 -30.85 51.36 46.27
CA CYS A 269 -31.34 50.19 45.53
C CYS A 269 -31.85 50.61 44.15
N VAL A 270 -31.12 50.16 43.12
CA VAL A 270 -31.52 50.25 41.71
C VAL A 270 -31.64 48.83 41.16
N ILE A 271 -32.74 48.57 40.45
CA ILE A 271 -33.09 47.27 39.89
C ILE A 271 -32.74 47.28 38.39
N ALA A 272 -31.88 46.35 37.98
CA ALA A 272 -31.41 46.22 36.59
C ALA A 272 -32.49 45.64 35.65
N LEU A 273 -33.42 46.48 35.23
CA LEU A 273 -34.43 46.22 34.19
C LEU A 273 -34.37 47.32 33.10
N LEU A 274 -35.22 47.23 32.07
CA LEU A 274 -35.37 48.29 31.07
C LEU A 274 -36.83 48.78 31.02
N PRO A 275 -37.14 50.03 31.47
CA PRO A 275 -36.23 51.00 32.09
C PRO A 275 -35.71 50.52 33.45
N LEU A 276 -34.68 51.20 33.96
CA LEU A 276 -34.21 51.00 35.34
C LEU A 276 -35.27 51.49 36.33
N TYR A 277 -35.36 50.83 37.48
CA TYR A 277 -36.25 51.23 38.58
C TYR A 277 -35.45 51.43 39.87
N TYR A 278 -35.87 52.35 40.72
CA TYR A 278 -35.37 52.46 42.11
C TYR A 278 -36.38 51.87 43.10
N PHE A 279 -35.91 51.61 44.32
CA PHE A 279 -36.73 51.12 45.42
C PHE A 279 -36.38 51.85 46.73
N ASP A 280 -37.37 52.49 47.36
CA ASP A 280 -37.20 53.11 48.68
C ASP A 280 -37.78 52.22 49.79
N PHE A 281 -36.90 51.69 50.65
CA PHE A 281 -37.28 50.83 51.78
C PHE A 281 -38.02 51.56 52.92
N SER A 282 -37.97 52.89 52.96
CA SER A 282 -38.55 53.74 54.01
C SER A 282 -39.96 54.20 53.66
N SER A 283 -40.20 54.75 52.46
CA SER A 283 -41.54 55.11 51.98
C SER A 283 -42.34 53.92 51.45
N SER A 284 -41.66 52.81 51.09
CA SER A 284 -42.24 51.67 50.39
C SER A 284 -42.80 52.04 49.01
N GLU A 285 -41.99 52.78 48.26
CA GLU A 285 -42.26 53.23 46.89
C GLU A 285 -41.23 52.64 45.91
N ALA A 286 -41.67 52.40 44.68
CA ALA A 286 -40.80 52.04 43.56
C ALA A 286 -41.17 52.90 42.34
N GLY A 287 -40.16 53.43 41.65
CA GLY A 287 -40.35 54.34 40.51
C GLY A 287 -39.27 54.17 39.46
N LYS A 288 -39.42 54.84 38.31
CA LYS A 288 -38.49 54.73 37.17
C LYS A 288 -37.27 55.64 37.36
N LEU A 289 -36.14 55.27 36.77
CA LEU A 289 -34.98 56.15 36.62
C LEU A 289 -34.85 56.66 35.18
N GLU A 290 -34.57 57.95 35.05
CA GLU A 290 -34.29 58.62 33.78
C GLU A 290 -32.80 58.96 33.70
N HIS A 291 -32.11 58.59 32.63
CA HIS A 291 -30.66 58.78 32.47
C HIS A 291 -30.28 59.08 31.02
N SER A 292 -29.12 59.71 30.82
CA SER A 292 -28.57 60.07 29.50
C SER A 292 -27.87 58.91 28.76
N LEU A 293 -27.53 57.83 29.46
CA LEU A 293 -26.83 56.68 28.89
C LEU A 293 -27.74 55.81 28.00
N ASP A 294 -27.15 55.07 27.06
CA ASP A 294 -27.87 54.02 26.33
C ASP A 294 -28.50 53.01 27.31
N PRO A 295 -29.77 52.60 27.13
CA PRO A 295 -30.44 51.72 28.08
C PRO A 295 -29.74 50.36 28.29
N HIS A 296 -29.17 49.75 27.27
CA HIS A 296 -28.45 48.47 27.42
C HIS A 296 -27.14 48.67 28.18
N ILE A 297 -26.43 49.79 27.95
CA ILE A 297 -25.20 50.10 28.69
C ILE A 297 -25.51 50.46 30.16
N ALA A 298 -26.56 51.25 30.41
CA ALA A 298 -27.02 51.57 31.77
C ALA A 298 -27.40 50.31 32.57
N LEU A 299 -28.04 49.34 31.92
CA LEU A 299 -28.32 48.01 32.48
C LEU A 299 -27.03 47.27 32.87
N GLN A 300 -26.02 47.24 31.99
CA GLN A 300 -24.74 46.57 32.27
C GLN A 300 -23.92 47.28 33.35
N LEU A 301 -23.93 48.62 33.39
CA LEU A 301 -23.26 49.40 34.44
C LEU A 301 -23.92 49.22 35.82
N THR A 302 -25.24 49.06 35.88
CA THR A 302 -25.98 48.78 37.12
C THR A 302 -25.61 47.43 37.73
N ILE A 303 -25.15 46.46 36.91
CA ILE A 303 -24.69 45.14 37.37
C ILE A 303 -23.16 45.01 37.43
N ALA A 304 -22.41 46.11 37.31
CA ALA A 304 -20.96 46.07 37.34
C ALA A 304 -20.42 45.68 38.72
N PRO A 305 -19.50 44.70 38.82
CA PRO A 305 -18.90 44.30 40.09
C PRO A 305 -17.89 45.33 40.61
N ASP A 306 -17.53 45.22 41.88
CA ASP A 306 -16.44 46.02 42.48
C ASP A 306 -15.12 45.83 41.70
N VAL A 307 -14.52 46.95 41.31
CA VAL A 307 -13.30 47.00 40.50
C VAL A 307 -12.10 47.26 41.41
N PRO A 308 -11.17 46.30 41.63
CA PRO A 308 -9.94 46.54 42.37
C PRO A 308 -9.12 47.70 41.78
N GLU A 309 -8.44 48.46 42.63
CA GLU A 309 -7.69 49.67 42.24
C GLU A 309 -6.72 49.44 41.06
N HIS A 310 -6.03 48.29 41.05
CA HIS A 310 -5.09 47.92 39.97
C HIS A 310 -5.76 47.59 38.62
N LEU A 311 -7.08 47.46 38.56
CA LEU A 311 -7.87 47.25 37.33
C LEU A 311 -8.61 48.51 36.85
N VAL A 312 -8.58 49.60 37.62
CA VAL A 312 -9.27 50.87 37.30
C VAL A 312 -8.77 51.47 35.98
N VAL A 313 -7.46 51.53 35.76
CA VAL A 313 -6.87 52.05 34.52
C VAL A 313 -7.18 51.14 33.30
N PRO A 314 -6.93 49.81 33.36
CA PRO A 314 -7.36 48.88 32.30
C PRO A 314 -8.86 48.89 31.98
N LEU A 315 -9.74 49.09 32.97
CA LEU A 315 -11.18 49.21 32.75
C LEU A 315 -11.55 50.55 32.10
N SER A 316 -10.99 51.66 32.59
CA SER A 316 -11.17 53.00 32.02
C SER A 316 -10.82 53.02 30.53
N HIS A 317 -9.72 52.36 30.14
CA HIS A 317 -9.31 52.22 28.75
C HIS A 317 -10.37 51.50 27.91
N LYS A 318 -10.89 50.37 28.39
CA LYS A 318 -11.92 49.60 27.67
C LYS A 318 -13.25 50.35 27.54
N LEU A 319 -13.66 51.07 28.57
CA LEU A 319 -14.90 51.88 28.53
C LEU A 319 -14.76 53.05 27.56
N ASN A 320 -13.68 53.83 27.65
CA ASN A 320 -13.41 54.96 26.76
C ASN A 320 -13.30 54.53 25.28
N ALA A 321 -12.62 53.41 25.02
CA ALA A 321 -12.47 52.86 23.66
C ALA A 321 -13.76 52.25 23.07
N LEU A 322 -14.75 51.91 23.91
CA LEU A 322 -16.08 51.47 23.45
C LEU A 322 -16.97 52.67 23.09
N ASN A 323 -16.99 53.71 23.94
CA ASN A 323 -17.63 54.99 23.66
C ASN A 323 -17.10 56.07 24.64
N HIS A 324 -16.57 57.16 24.10
CA HIS A 324 -16.04 58.31 24.86
C HIS A 324 -17.08 59.03 25.77
N GLN A 325 -18.37 58.71 25.65
CA GLN A 325 -19.43 59.22 26.52
C GLN A 325 -19.70 58.37 27.78
N LEU A 326 -18.96 57.26 27.97
CA LEU A 326 -19.16 56.39 29.14
C LEU A 326 -18.36 56.89 30.36
N PRO A 327 -18.95 56.88 31.57
CA PRO A 327 -18.25 57.25 32.79
C PRO A 327 -17.14 56.23 33.10
N THR A 328 -15.88 56.67 33.05
CA THR A 328 -14.73 55.87 33.46
C THR A 328 -14.43 56.06 34.95
N PRO A 329 -13.86 55.06 35.65
CA PRO A 329 -13.42 55.23 37.03
C PRO A 329 -12.12 56.06 37.18
N THR A 330 -11.43 56.41 36.08
CA THR A 330 -10.28 57.33 36.04
C THR A 330 -10.12 57.96 34.64
N THR A 331 -9.57 59.18 34.56
CA THR A 331 -9.20 59.87 33.32
C THR A 331 -7.89 59.32 32.75
N LEU A 332 -7.78 59.21 31.42
CA LEU A 332 -6.59 58.68 30.74
C LEU A 332 -6.07 59.65 29.68
N ASP A 333 -4.75 59.76 29.57
CA ASP A 333 -4.09 60.50 28.50
C ASP A 333 -3.90 59.61 27.26
N GLU A 334 -4.17 60.13 26.06
CA GLU A 334 -3.94 59.43 24.78
C GLU A 334 -2.68 59.96 24.08
N GLN A 335 -1.79 59.05 23.69
CA GLN A 335 -0.62 59.31 22.85
C GLN A 335 -0.79 58.59 21.51
N LEU A 336 -0.83 59.34 20.41
CA LEU A 336 -0.74 58.77 19.07
C LEU A 336 0.73 58.48 18.71
N ILE A 337 0.99 57.34 18.09
CA ILE A 337 2.29 56.97 17.52
C ILE A 337 2.06 56.53 16.08
N ASP A 338 2.64 57.22 15.10
CA ASP A 338 2.41 56.97 13.68
C ASP A 338 3.67 56.90 12.78
N ASP A 339 4.85 56.83 13.41
CA ASP A 339 6.16 56.65 12.78
C ASP A 339 6.63 55.18 12.75
N LEU A 340 6.21 54.36 13.73
CA LEU A 340 6.56 52.93 13.83
C LEU A 340 6.29 52.16 12.53
N GLN A 341 7.28 51.37 12.12
CA GLN A 341 7.24 50.53 10.92
C GLN A 341 6.96 49.06 11.30
N PRO A 342 6.11 48.35 10.53
CA PRO A 342 5.80 46.95 10.81
C PRO A 342 7.01 46.04 10.55
N ARG A 343 7.42 45.27 11.56
CA ARG A 343 8.32 44.13 11.36
C ARG A 343 7.47 42.91 10.96
N PRO A 344 7.68 42.33 9.76
CA PRO A 344 6.92 41.14 9.37
C PRO A 344 7.36 39.92 10.20
N HIS A 345 6.37 39.24 10.77
CA HIS A 345 6.53 38.01 11.55
C HIS A 345 5.85 36.85 10.79
N LEU A 346 6.59 35.78 10.54
CA LEU A 346 6.13 34.61 9.78
C LEU A 346 6.16 33.34 10.62
N THR A 347 5.00 32.86 11.06
CA THR A 347 4.88 31.58 11.76
C THR A 347 4.70 30.44 10.75
N LEU A 348 5.43 29.33 10.88
CA LEU A 348 5.33 28.15 10.00
C LEU A 348 4.91 26.90 10.78
N GLY A 349 3.91 26.17 10.26
CA GLY A 349 3.35 24.99 10.92
C GLY A 349 2.95 23.88 9.95
N SER A 350 2.90 22.64 10.45
CA SER A 350 2.43 21.47 9.71
C SER A 350 1.70 20.50 10.63
N LEU A 351 0.65 19.86 10.12
CA LEU A 351 -0.12 18.84 10.85
C LEU A 351 -0.49 17.66 9.95
N GLU A 352 -0.17 16.43 10.37
CA GLU A 352 -0.74 15.21 9.80
C GLU A 352 -2.16 14.99 10.35
N PHE A 353 -3.15 14.81 9.48
CA PHE A 353 -4.52 14.49 9.88
C PHE A 353 -5.15 13.47 8.92
N SER A 354 -6.07 12.66 9.42
CA SER A 354 -6.82 11.71 8.59
C SER A 354 -8.00 12.40 7.90
N ALA A 355 -8.12 12.20 6.59
CA ALA A 355 -9.19 12.73 5.74
C ALA A 355 -9.85 11.60 4.95
N TYR A 356 -11.18 11.69 4.77
CA TYR A 356 -11.90 10.75 3.92
C TYR A 356 -11.73 11.12 2.44
N THR A 357 -11.33 10.16 1.60
CA THR A 357 -11.09 10.37 0.17
C THR A 357 -12.19 9.70 -0.66
N PRO A 358 -13.15 10.45 -1.25
CA PRO A 358 -14.33 9.87 -1.91
C PRO A 358 -14.01 8.94 -3.10
N LYS A 359 -12.91 9.18 -3.82
CA LYS A 359 -12.49 8.34 -4.96
C LYS A 359 -12.05 6.93 -4.57
N THR A 360 -11.61 6.72 -3.33
CA THR A 360 -11.03 5.43 -2.87
C THR A 360 -11.84 4.81 -1.72
N GLY A 361 -12.84 5.51 -1.19
CA GLY A 361 -13.68 5.06 -0.08
C GLY A 361 -12.95 4.90 1.25
N ARG A 362 -11.71 5.39 1.36
CA ARG A 362 -10.82 5.17 2.51
C ARG A 362 -10.48 6.47 3.23
N MET A 363 -10.23 6.35 4.53
CA MET A 363 -9.48 7.37 5.28
C MET A 363 -8.01 7.30 4.83
N GLN A 364 -7.48 8.42 4.34
CA GLN A 364 -6.06 8.59 4.04
C GLN A 364 -5.48 9.65 4.97
N ARG A 365 -4.21 9.49 5.35
CA ARG A 365 -3.49 10.55 6.05
C ARG A 365 -3.11 11.63 5.04
N GLN A 366 -3.26 12.88 5.42
CA GLN A 366 -2.87 14.06 4.65
C GLN A 366 -2.11 14.99 5.56
N MET A 367 -1.02 15.60 5.08
CA MET A 367 -0.41 16.73 5.76
C MET A 367 -1.06 18.03 5.29
N GLN A 368 -1.21 18.98 6.21
CA GLN A 368 -1.50 20.37 5.86
C GLN A 368 -0.34 21.22 6.35
N HIS A 369 0.23 22.00 5.43
CA HIS A 369 1.26 23.00 5.71
C HIS A 369 0.64 24.40 5.69
N ARG A 370 1.06 25.26 6.61
CA ARG A 370 0.56 26.64 6.76
C ARG A 370 1.69 27.57 7.12
N ALA A 371 1.60 28.78 6.57
CA ALA A 371 2.33 29.94 7.02
C ALA A 371 1.30 30.95 7.53
N ALA A 372 1.59 31.66 8.61
CA ALA A 372 0.78 32.76 9.11
C ALA A 372 1.62 34.03 9.12
N LEU A 373 1.13 35.09 8.46
CA LEU A 373 1.81 36.39 8.42
C LEU A 373 1.15 37.36 9.40
N ALA A 374 1.94 37.87 10.34
CA ALA A 374 1.59 38.97 11.22
C ALA A 374 2.58 40.14 11.04
N PHE A 375 2.21 41.30 11.56
CA PHE A 375 3.04 42.51 11.57
C PHE A 375 3.22 42.96 13.00
N ASP A 376 4.45 42.86 13.52
CA ASP A 376 4.78 43.34 14.85
C ASP A 376 5.07 44.84 14.81
N TYR A 377 4.38 45.59 15.67
CA TYR A 377 4.62 46.99 15.94
C TYR A 377 5.02 47.13 17.42
N ASP A 378 6.31 46.97 17.69
CA ASP A 378 6.91 47.08 19.03
C ASP A 378 6.22 46.18 20.08
N GLY A 379 6.14 44.88 19.75
CA GLY A 379 5.53 43.82 20.57
C GLY A 379 4.03 43.61 20.36
N LEU A 380 3.36 44.43 19.55
CA LEU A 380 1.95 44.26 19.18
C LEU A 380 1.82 43.62 17.79
N ARG A 381 1.41 42.36 17.73
CA ARG A 381 1.14 41.64 16.47
C ARG A 381 -0.23 42.03 15.87
N ALA A 382 -0.23 42.56 14.64
CA ALA A 382 -1.41 42.82 13.82
C ALA A 382 -1.54 41.81 12.66
N SER A 383 -2.75 41.62 12.15
CA SER A 383 -3.00 40.84 10.93
C SER A 383 -4.31 41.28 10.25
N GLY A 384 -4.46 40.94 8.96
CA GLY A 384 -5.66 41.27 8.18
C GLY A 384 -5.72 42.73 7.76
N ASN A 385 -6.72 43.05 6.91
CA ASN A 385 -6.83 44.32 6.18
C ASN A 385 -7.61 45.42 6.94
N ASP A 386 -7.55 45.43 8.27
CA ASP A 386 -8.29 46.39 9.11
C ASP A 386 -7.36 47.48 9.64
N ASP A 387 -7.53 48.72 9.14
CA ASP A 387 -6.66 49.87 9.43
C ASP A 387 -6.81 50.43 10.87
N LYS A 388 -7.58 49.76 11.75
CA LYS A 388 -7.65 50.11 13.19
C LYS A 388 -6.26 50.21 13.81
N PRO A 389 -5.98 51.27 14.61
CA PRO A 389 -4.74 51.38 15.35
C PRO A 389 -4.67 50.30 16.42
N LEU A 390 -3.46 49.83 16.70
CA LEU A 390 -3.17 48.97 17.84
C LEU A 390 -3.11 49.82 19.11
N THR A 391 -3.44 49.24 20.26
CA THR A 391 -3.46 49.96 21.55
C THR A 391 -2.66 49.19 22.60
N ARG A 392 -1.72 49.87 23.26
CA ARG A 392 -1.07 49.38 24.49
C ARG A 392 -1.09 50.44 25.58
N LEU A 393 -1.02 49.98 26.82
CA LEU A 393 -0.87 50.84 27.98
C LEU A 393 0.63 50.95 28.32
N VAL A 394 1.11 52.17 28.54
CA VAL A 394 2.39 52.44 29.20
C VAL A 394 2.10 53.38 30.36
N ASP A 395 2.31 52.90 31.58
CA ASP A 395 1.89 53.54 32.83
C ASP A 395 0.41 54.01 32.80
N ALA A 396 0.15 55.32 32.78
CA ALA A 396 -1.18 55.90 32.70
C ALA A 396 -1.60 56.31 31.27
N THR A 397 -0.71 56.15 30.28
CA THR A 397 -0.89 56.63 28.91
C THR A 397 -1.37 55.51 27.97
N CYS A 398 -2.45 55.80 27.23
CA CYS A 398 -2.92 54.97 26.13
C CYS A 398 -2.11 55.27 24.86
N GLN A 399 -1.21 54.36 24.46
CA GLN A 399 -0.48 54.46 23.20
C GLN A 399 -1.28 53.84 22.06
N ARG A 400 -1.76 54.70 21.16
CA ARG A 400 -2.49 54.34 19.92
C ARG A 400 -1.50 54.30 18.77
N ILE A 401 -1.05 53.10 18.40
CA ILE A 401 -0.09 52.88 17.31
C ILE A 401 -0.84 52.74 15.98
N ARG A 402 -0.58 53.65 15.04
CA ARG A 402 -1.16 53.64 13.70
C ARG A 402 -0.49 52.56 12.85
N ARG A 403 -1.29 51.69 12.23
CA ARG A 403 -0.79 50.73 11.23
C ARG A 403 -0.28 51.45 9.97
N GLN A 404 0.60 50.80 9.23
CA GLN A 404 1.20 51.28 7.96
C GLN A 404 0.79 50.36 6.78
N PRO A 405 -0.45 50.45 6.25
CA PRO A 405 -0.98 49.46 5.31
C PRO A 405 -0.15 49.32 4.02
N GLN A 406 0.51 50.39 3.58
CA GLN A 406 1.41 50.37 2.42
C GLN A 406 2.67 49.52 2.67
N ALA A 407 3.30 49.67 3.84
CA ALA A 407 4.47 48.88 4.23
C ALA A 407 4.09 47.41 4.43
N GLU A 408 2.98 47.12 5.11
CA GLU A 408 2.48 45.76 5.24
C GLU A 408 2.17 45.12 3.87
N GLN A 409 1.51 45.84 2.96
CA GLN A 409 1.17 45.34 1.61
C GLN A 409 2.41 45.10 0.73
N ALA A 410 3.51 45.83 0.97
CA ALA A 410 4.81 45.53 0.37
C ALA A 410 5.38 44.20 0.90
N GLN A 411 5.36 43.96 2.21
CA GLN A 411 5.79 42.67 2.78
C GLN A 411 4.88 41.50 2.36
N ARG A 412 3.55 41.70 2.28
CA ARG A 412 2.62 40.74 1.65
C ARG A 412 2.99 40.46 0.19
N LYS A 413 3.61 41.40 -0.53
CA LYS A 413 4.10 41.17 -1.90
C LYS A 413 5.31 40.23 -1.92
N VAL A 414 6.26 40.37 -1.00
CA VAL A 414 7.44 39.50 -0.92
C VAL A 414 7.04 38.01 -0.87
N LEU A 415 6.06 37.64 -0.03
CA LEU A 415 5.59 36.25 0.01
C LEU A 415 4.81 35.83 -1.26
N ARG A 416 4.04 36.73 -1.89
CA ARG A 416 3.40 36.45 -3.19
C ARG A 416 4.44 36.22 -4.30
N ASP A 417 5.55 36.95 -4.26
CA ASP A 417 6.67 36.80 -5.20
C ASP A 417 7.44 35.47 -4.93
N PHE A 418 7.41 34.94 -3.70
CA PHE A 418 7.79 33.55 -3.37
C PHE A 418 6.71 32.49 -3.71
N GLY A 419 5.53 32.89 -4.21
CA GLY A 419 4.46 32.00 -4.67
C GLY A 419 3.32 31.74 -3.69
N PHE A 420 3.34 32.32 -2.48
CA PHE A 420 2.30 32.11 -1.47
C PHE A 420 0.94 32.68 -1.91
N LYS A 421 -0.13 31.95 -1.54
CA LYS A 421 -1.53 32.34 -1.78
C LYS A 421 -2.34 32.25 -0.48
N PRO A 422 -3.37 33.09 -0.29
CA PRO A 422 -4.28 32.97 0.86
C PRO A 422 -4.91 31.58 0.97
N ALA A 423 -4.97 31.06 2.20
CA ALA A 423 -5.56 29.77 2.50
C ALA A 423 -7.09 29.86 2.52
N THR A 424 -7.77 29.24 1.54
CA THR A 424 -9.24 29.25 1.40
C THR A 424 -9.98 28.28 2.34
N ARG A 425 -9.25 27.56 3.19
CA ARG A 425 -9.79 26.63 4.19
C ARG A 425 -9.10 26.90 5.52
N GLN A 426 -9.88 26.88 6.61
CA GLN A 426 -9.40 27.08 7.98
C GLN A 426 -8.16 26.22 8.25
N SER A 427 -7.20 26.83 8.94
CA SER A 427 -5.97 26.18 9.34
C SER A 427 -6.23 25.16 10.46
N LYS A 428 -5.61 23.99 10.34
CA LYS A 428 -5.42 23.04 11.44
C LYS A 428 -3.99 23.05 11.98
N ALA A 429 -3.04 23.51 11.16
CA ALA A 429 -1.60 23.43 11.44
C ALA A 429 -1.04 24.65 12.21
N LEU A 430 -1.79 25.74 12.27
CA LEU A 430 -1.53 26.98 13.03
C LEU A 430 -2.87 27.56 13.51
N PRO A 431 -2.97 28.14 14.71
CA PRO A 431 -4.21 28.77 15.19
C PRO A 431 -4.48 30.09 14.43
N ASP A 432 -5.75 30.47 14.30
CA ASP A 432 -6.14 31.70 13.58
C ASP A 432 -5.55 32.99 14.21
N SER A 433 -5.09 32.93 15.47
CA SER A 433 -4.35 34.01 16.16
C SER A 433 -2.88 34.18 15.72
N ALA A 434 -2.34 33.28 14.89
CA ALA A 434 -0.97 33.40 14.36
C ALA A 434 -0.86 34.42 13.22
N GLY A 435 -1.97 34.81 12.58
CA GLY A 435 -2.01 35.83 11.53
C GLY A 435 -2.65 35.38 10.22
N GLU A 436 -2.36 36.09 9.13
CA GLU A 436 -2.91 35.85 7.79
C GLU A 436 -2.46 34.48 7.25
N MET A 437 -3.39 33.54 7.15
CA MET A 437 -3.11 32.17 6.71
C MET A 437 -2.79 32.10 5.21
N LEU A 438 -1.59 31.64 4.90
CA LEU A 438 -1.02 31.46 3.56
C LEU A 438 -0.64 29.99 3.31
N GLN A 439 -0.57 29.62 2.04
CA GLN A 439 -0.12 28.31 1.58
C GLN A 439 0.62 28.38 0.24
N LEU A 440 1.56 27.46 0.04
CA LEU A 440 2.18 27.13 -1.24
C LEU A 440 1.41 25.96 -1.91
N PRO A 441 1.55 25.74 -3.23
CA PRO A 441 0.70 24.80 -3.98
C PRO A 441 0.95 23.32 -3.64
N ASP A 442 2.19 22.95 -3.35
CA ASP A 442 2.69 21.58 -3.22
C ASP A 442 3.95 21.55 -2.35
N ASP A 443 4.38 20.34 -1.97
CA ASP A 443 5.46 20.11 -1.02
C ASP A 443 6.84 20.52 -1.59
N GLU A 444 7.04 20.46 -2.91
CA GLU A 444 8.27 20.90 -3.57
C GLU A 444 8.40 22.43 -3.52
N ALA A 445 7.30 23.18 -3.74
CA ALA A 445 7.29 24.62 -3.53
C ALA A 445 7.60 25.01 -2.06
N TRP A 446 7.09 24.25 -1.09
CA TRP A 446 7.44 24.43 0.33
C TRP A 446 8.91 24.12 0.63
N LEU A 447 9.46 23.04 0.08
CA LEU A 447 10.88 22.68 0.21
C LEU A 447 11.79 23.77 -0.37
N ARG A 448 11.50 24.25 -1.58
CA ARG A 448 12.25 25.33 -2.22
C ARG A 448 12.16 26.63 -1.43
N PHE A 449 11.01 26.94 -0.82
CA PHE A 449 10.89 28.08 0.07
C PHE A 449 11.67 27.91 1.38
N ALA A 450 11.67 26.71 1.97
CA ALA A 450 12.42 26.43 3.19
C ALA A 450 13.94 26.59 2.99
N ARG A 451 14.48 26.08 1.87
CA ARG A 451 15.91 26.18 1.53
C ARG A 451 16.30 27.55 0.99
N ASP A 452 15.61 28.07 -0.03
CA ASP A 452 16.06 29.24 -0.80
C ASP A 452 15.38 30.55 -0.36
N GLY A 453 14.23 30.47 0.34
CA GLY A 453 13.42 31.61 0.78
C GLY A 453 13.71 32.05 2.21
N LEU A 454 13.76 31.12 3.16
CA LEU A 454 13.96 31.44 4.58
C LEU A 454 15.27 32.17 4.90
N PRO A 455 16.44 31.83 4.32
CA PRO A 455 17.67 32.61 4.54
C PRO A 455 17.48 34.06 4.10
N ARG A 456 16.92 34.26 2.90
CA ARG A 456 16.71 35.59 2.31
C ARG A 456 15.70 36.46 3.08
N LEU A 457 14.70 35.84 3.72
CA LEU A 457 13.79 36.56 4.61
C LEU A 457 14.47 36.97 5.93
N ARG A 458 15.29 36.09 6.52
CA ARG A 458 16.10 36.40 7.72
C ARG A 458 17.09 37.54 7.44
N GLU A 459 17.79 37.49 6.30
CA GLU A 459 18.66 38.59 5.82
C GLU A 459 17.88 39.91 5.64
N ALA A 460 16.62 39.83 5.18
CA ALA A 460 15.72 40.98 5.06
C ALA A 460 15.07 41.42 6.41
N GLY A 461 15.55 40.92 7.55
CA GLY A 461 15.13 41.34 8.90
C GLY A 461 13.79 40.76 9.38
N TRP A 462 13.18 39.84 8.63
CA TRP A 462 11.93 39.18 9.03
C TRP A 462 12.11 38.41 10.34
N ASP A 463 11.08 38.41 11.18
CA ASP A 463 10.98 37.50 12.31
C ASP A 463 10.32 36.20 11.84
N ILE A 464 10.87 35.03 12.21
CA ILE A 464 10.40 33.73 11.67
C ILE A 464 10.33 32.69 12.79
N GLU A 465 9.11 32.25 13.09
CA GLU A 465 8.79 31.28 14.13
C GLU A 465 8.43 29.94 13.48
N ILE A 466 9.26 28.91 13.66
CA ILE A 466 9.05 27.58 13.04
C ILE A 466 8.57 26.62 14.13
N HIS A 467 7.34 26.12 13.99
CA HIS A 467 6.79 25.13 14.92
C HIS A 467 7.58 23.81 14.82
N ARG A 468 7.81 23.13 15.95
CA ARG A 468 8.62 21.89 16.04
C ARG A 468 8.23 20.83 15.00
N ASP A 469 6.94 20.73 14.70
CA ASP A 469 6.37 19.74 13.79
C ASP A 469 6.37 20.15 12.31
N PHE A 470 6.86 21.35 11.96
CA PHE A 470 6.90 21.84 10.57
C PHE A 470 7.66 20.87 9.66
N ALA A 471 7.04 20.46 8.56
CA ALA A 471 7.53 19.35 7.73
C ALA A 471 8.87 19.65 7.05
N PHE A 472 9.11 20.92 6.72
CA PHE A 472 10.30 21.40 6.01
C PHE A 472 11.31 22.10 6.95
N ASN A 473 11.24 21.82 8.26
CA ASN A 473 12.34 22.09 9.17
C ASN A 473 13.34 20.93 9.06
N LEU A 474 14.22 21.02 8.05
CA LEU A 474 15.15 19.97 7.66
C LEU A 474 16.58 20.31 8.10
N GLN A 475 17.37 19.27 8.36
CA GLN A 475 18.82 19.36 8.37
C GLN A 475 19.38 18.99 6.99
N ASP A 476 20.53 19.57 6.66
CA ASP A 476 21.32 19.19 5.50
C ASP A 476 21.94 17.80 5.69
N VAL A 477 22.33 17.16 4.57
CA VAL A 477 23.04 15.88 4.58
C VAL A 477 24.50 16.15 4.25
N ASP A 478 25.38 15.94 5.24
CA ASP A 478 26.81 16.26 5.17
C ASP A 478 27.53 15.44 4.09
N ASP A 479 27.25 14.13 4.04
CA ASP A 479 27.84 13.18 3.09
C ASP A 479 26.96 11.91 2.93
N TRP A 480 27.27 11.06 1.96
CA TRP A 480 26.69 9.73 1.77
C TRP A 480 27.79 8.68 1.79
N TYR A 481 27.63 7.57 2.51
CA TYR A 481 28.66 6.53 2.63
C TYR A 481 28.18 5.15 2.17
N ALA A 482 29.15 4.33 1.79
CA ALA A 482 28.96 2.94 1.41
C ALA A 482 30.10 2.08 2.00
N THR A 483 29.78 1.26 3.00
CA THR A 483 30.74 0.40 3.70
C THR A 483 30.53 -1.05 3.26
N ILE A 484 31.59 -1.75 2.86
CA ILE A 484 31.56 -3.17 2.49
C ILE A 484 32.55 -3.96 3.35
N GLU A 485 32.03 -4.91 4.12
CA GLU A 485 32.83 -5.88 4.87
C GLU A 485 32.98 -7.19 4.08
N GLU A 486 34.22 -7.52 3.71
CA GLU A 486 34.60 -8.79 3.06
C GLU A 486 35.25 -9.73 4.10
N ALA A 487 34.68 -10.92 4.33
CA ALA A 487 35.25 -11.92 5.23
C ALA A 487 36.10 -12.96 4.45
N PRO A 488 37.40 -13.15 4.76
CA PRO A 488 38.26 -14.08 4.00
C PRO A 488 37.74 -15.52 3.97
N GLY A 489 37.51 -16.04 2.77
CA GLY A 489 37.01 -17.41 2.56
C GLY A 489 35.49 -17.56 2.55
N HIS A 490 34.73 -16.47 2.68
CA HIS A 490 33.28 -16.48 2.50
C HIS A 490 32.87 -16.09 1.06
N GLU A 491 31.73 -16.63 0.61
CA GLU A 491 31.11 -16.33 -0.70
C GLU A 491 30.13 -15.15 -0.63
N TRP A 492 30.15 -14.36 0.44
CA TRP A 492 29.28 -13.20 0.65
C TRP A 492 30.05 -12.00 1.22
N PHE A 493 29.46 -10.82 1.08
CA PHE A 493 29.91 -9.56 1.68
C PHE A 493 28.71 -8.86 2.33
N ASP A 494 28.95 -8.08 3.38
CA ASP A 494 27.90 -7.24 3.99
C ASP A 494 28.05 -5.80 3.52
N LEU A 495 26.97 -5.22 2.99
CA LEU A 495 26.91 -3.85 2.47
C LEU A 495 26.06 -2.96 3.39
N GLU A 496 26.62 -1.86 3.88
CA GLU A 496 25.86 -0.75 4.47
C GLU A 496 25.86 0.44 3.50
N LEU A 497 24.69 1.02 3.26
CA LEU A 497 24.55 2.32 2.60
C LEU A 497 23.90 3.29 3.59
N GLY A 498 24.45 4.51 3.71
CA GLY A 498 24.01 5.47 4.71
C GLY A 498 24.27 6.92 4.35
N ILE A 499 23.82 7.81 5.23
CA ILE A 499 24.02 9.26 5.16
C ILE A 499 24.69 9.78 6.44
N VAL A 500 25.40 10.89 6.33
CA VAL A 500 25.94 11.63 7.48
C VAL A 500 25.08 12.89 7.69
N VAL A 501 24.64 13.11 8.93
CA VAL A 501 23.78 14.24 9.32
C VAL A 501 24.21 14.72 10.71
N GLU A 502 24.50 16.01 10.87
CA GLU A 502 25.11 16.57 12.09
C GLU A 502 26.40 15.82 12.49
N GLY A 503 27.14 15.30 11.50
CA GLY A 503 28.32 14.44 11.72
C GLY A 503 28.03 13.02 12.22
N GLN A 504 26.77 12.61 12.39
CA GLN A 504 26.38 11.25 12.78
C GLN A 504 26.03 10.38 11.57
N ARG A 505 26.41 9.09 11.62
CA ARG A 505 26.06 8.11 10.56
C ARG A 505 24.67 7.52 10.77
N HIS A 506 23.87 7.51 9.72
CA HIS A 506 22.55 6.90 9.65
C HIS A 506 22.48 5.92 8.47
N SER A 507 22.44 4.61 8.74
CA SER A 507 22.15 3.61 7.70
C SER A 507 20.76 3.82 7.11
N LEU A 508 20.66 3.78 5.78
CA LEU A 508 19.41 3.90 5.03
C LEU A 508 18.59 2.60 5.04
N LEU A 509 19.18 1.45 5.39
CA LEU A 509 18.51 0.15 5.29
C LEU A 509 17.23 0.07 6.16
N PRO A 510 17.25 0.44 7.47
CA PRO A 510 16.06 0.39 8.31
C PRO A 510 15.03 1.46 7.93
N ILE A 511 15.51 2.60 7.43
CA ILE A 511 14.72 3.75 6.99
C ILE A 511 13.89 3.38 5.75
N VAL A 512 14.53 2.80 4.74
CA VAL A 512 13.88 2.30 3.52
C VAL A 512 12.89 1.20 3.84
N LEU A 513 13.22 0.26 4.75
CA LEU A 513 12.29 -0.75 5.23
C LEU A 513 11.08 -0.15 5.97
N GLN A 514 11.26 0.89 6.78
CA GLN A 514 10.17 1.60 7.45
C GLN A 514 9.28 2.37 6.45
N LEU A 515 9.86 2.92 5.38
CA LEU A 515 9.13 3.56 4.29
C LEU A 515 8.33 2.53 3.47
N LEU A 516 8.94 1.40 3.08
CA LEU A 516 8.25 0.29 2.41
C LEU A 516 7.05 -0.21 3.23
N ARG A 517 7.22 -0.37 4.55
CA ARG A 517 6.15 -0.82 5.46
C ARG A 517 5.04 0.20 5.70
N SER A 518 5.33 1.51 5.61
CA SER A 518 4.36 2.58 5.90
C SER A 518 3.70 3.19 4.67
N ASN A 519 4.41 3.28 3.55
CA ASN A 519 3.96 3.86 2.28
C ASN A 519 4.45 3.03 1.07
N PRO A 520 4.03 1.76 0.93
CA PRO A 520 4.55 0.83 -0.10
C PRO A 520 4.37 1.31 -1.55
N GLU A 521 3.48 2.27 -1.81
CA GLU A 521 3.24 2.80 -3.16
C GLU A 521 4.33 3.79 -3.61
N LEU A 522 5.02 4.47 -2.69
CA LEU A 522 6.09 5.44 -3.00
C LEU A 522 7.37 4.79 -3.55
N LEU A 523 7.54 3.49 -3.34
CA LEU A 523 8.74 2.72 -3.66
C LEU A 523 8.48 1.56 -4.63
N ARG A 524 7.32 1.54 -5.31
CA ARG A 524 7.10 0.64 -6.46
C ARG A 524 7.97 1.09 -7.64
N PRO A 525 8.58 0.17 -8.42
CA PRO A 525 9.41 0.54 -9.58
C PRO A 525 8.67 1.46 -10.57
N SER A 526 7.39 1.19 -10.81
CA SER A 526 6.52 1.95 -11.72
C SER A 526 6.13 3.35 -11.23
N GLU A 527 6.20 3.64 -9.93
CA GLU A 527 5.99 4.99 -9.37
C GLU A 527 7.32 5.74 -9.20
N LEU A 528 8.40 5.04 -8.82
CA LEU A 528 9.76 5.58 -8.82
C LEU A 528 10.17 6.07 -10.21
N ALA A 529 9.86 5.31 -11.27
CA ALA A 529 10.16 5.69 -12.66
C ALA A 529 9.34 6.88 -13.18
N ARG A 530 8.29 7.33 -12.48
CA ARG A 530 7.45 8.49 -12.86
C ARG A 530 7.92 9.81 -12.27
N ARG A 531 8.69 9.78 -11.18
CA ARG A 531 9.25 10.96 -10.50
C ARG A 531 10.50 11.44 -11.23
N SER A 532 10.85 12.73 -11.12
CA SER A 532 12.15 13.19 -11.61
C SER A 532 13.28 12.71 -10.68
N ASP A 533 14.54 12.90 -11.07
CA ASP A 533 15.68 12.60 -10.21
C ASP A 533 16.02 13.76 -9.26
N ASP A 534 15.62 14.98 -9.64
CA ASP A 534 15.74 16.23 -8.87
C ASP A 534 14.67 16.40 -7.77
N GLU A 535 13.59 15.60 -7.80
CA GLU A 535 12.55 15.57 -6.77
C GLU A 535 13.15 15.04 -5.45
N HIS A 536 12.64 15.49 -4.29
CA HIS A 536 13.16 15.05 -2.99
C HIS A 536 12.16 14.23 -2.17
N LEU A 537 12.65 13.19 -1.52
CA LEU A 537 11.91 12.39 -0.55
C LEU A 537 12.21 12.89 0.88
N LEU A 538 11.19 13.38 1.58
CA LEU A 538 11.31 13.77 2.99
C LEU A 538 11.28 12.54 3.91
N ILE A 539 12.25 12.47 4.81
CA ILE A 539 12.45 11.36 5.75
C ILE A 539 12.63 11.93 7.17
N ASP A 540 12.04 11.27 8.16
CA ASP A 540 12.26 11.53 9.59
C ASP A 540 13.09 10.39 10.19
N LEU A 541 14.36 10.68 10.51
CA LEU A 541 15.38 9.73 10.96
C LEU A 541 15.19 9.27 12.40
N ASN A 542 14.41 10.02 13.20
CA ASN A 542 14.10 9.69 14.61
C ASN A 542 12.69 9.09 14.78
N ARG A 543 11.99 8.75 13.69
CA ARG A 543 10.56 8.35 13.66
C ARG A 543 10.26 7.08 14.46
N GLY A 544 9.99 7.26 15.75
CA GLY A 544 9.70 6.20 16.73
C GLY A 544 10.38 6.41 18.09
N ARG A 545 11.39 7.29 18.16
CA ARG A 545 12.02 7.73 19.42
C ARG A 545 11.20 8.87 20.03
N LEU A 546 10.40 8.57 21.05
CA LEU A 546 9.55 9.55 21.73
C LEU A 546 10.34 10.68 22.41
N ASP A 547 11.56 10.38 22.85
CA ASP A 547 12.41 11.27 23.65
C ASP A 547 13.34 12.16 22.82
N SER A 548 13.20 12.17 21.48
CA SER A 548 14.08 12.90 20.56
C SER A 548 13.32 13.97 19.74
N PRO A 549 13.99 15.05 19.30
CA PRO A 549 13.44 15.91 18.26
C PRO A 549 13.33 15.14 16.93
N ALA A 550 12.36 15.51 16.10
CA ALA A 550 12.22 14.99 14.75
C ALA A 550 13.41 15.45 13.90
N LEU A 551 14.27 14.51 13.49
CA LEU A 551 15.45 14.80 12.69
C LEU A 551 15.09 14.52 11.22
N ARG A 552 14.80 15.57 10.47
CA ARG A 552 14.23 15.45 9.12
C ARG A 552 15.24 15.84 8.05
N VAL A 553 15.26 15.08 6.96
CA VAL A 553 16.15 15.30 5.80
C VAL A 553 15.39 15.15 4.49
N ALA A 554 15.88 15.81 3.43
CA ALA A 554 15.41 15.65 2.06
C ALA A 554 16.43 14.85 1.26
N LEU A 555 16.10 13.63 0.84
CA LEU A 555 16.99 12.78 0.04
C LEU A 555 16.59 12.84 -1.45
N PRO A 556 17.50 13.16 -2.39
CA PRO A 556 17.17 13.22 -3.82
C PRO A 556 16.67 11.88 -4.36
N TYR A 557 15.55 11.89 -5.10
CA TYR A 557 14.94 10.68 -5.64
C TYR A 557 15.88 9.95 -6.60
N GLY A 558 16.74 10.63 -7.36
CA GLY A 558 17.74 9.97 -8.22
C GLY A 558 18.69 9.05 -7.43
N ARG A 559 19.19 9.50 -6.27
CA ARG A 559 20.03 8.66 -5.38
C ARG A 559 19.22 7.50 -4.80
N ILE A 560 18.00 7.77 -4.35
CA ILE A 560 17.11 6.72 -3.80
C ILE A 560 16.72 5.69 -4.86
N LYS A 561 16.53 6.07 -6.13
CA LYS A 561 16.28 5.13 -7.24
C LYS A 561 17.47 4.22 -7.50
N ALA A 562 18.69 4.74 -7.54
CA ALA A 562 19.89 3.92 -7.73
C ALA A 562 20.13 2.95 -6.55
N VAL A 563 19.94 3.42 -5.32
CA VAL A 563 19.93 2.57 -4.11
C VAL A 563 18.83 1.50 -4.18
N MET A 564 17.62 1.85 -4.59
CA MET A 564 16.51 0.92 -4.75
C MET A 564 16.67 -0.04 -5.94
N GLY A 565 17.39 0.33 -7.01
CA GLY A 565 17.75 -0.60 -8.08
C GLY A 565 18.77 -1.65 -7.62
N THR A 566 19.73 -1.22 -6.79
CA THR A 566 20.76 -2.10 -6.21
C THR A 566 20.19 -3.05 -5.15
N LEU A 567 19.38 -2.53 -4.22
CA LEU A 567 18.94 -3.26 -3.02
C LEU A 567 17.48 -3.75 -3.08
N GLY A 568 16.64 -3.16 -3.95
CA GLY A 568 15.17 -3.19 -3.87
C GLY A 568 14.54 -4.58 -3.73
N GLU A 569 15.08 -5.57 -4.42
CA GLU A 569 14.50 -6.91 -4.48
C GLU A 569 14.98 -7.88 -3.40
N LEU A 570 16.09 -7.56 -2.71
CA LEU A 570 16.59 -8.31 -1.57
C LEU A 570 15.74 -8.05 -0.31
N TYR A 571 15.25 -6.82 -0.14
CA TYR A 571 14.33 -6.44 0.96
C TYR A 571 13.02 -7.23 1.01
N LEU A 572 12.55 -7.81 -0.10
CA LEU A 572 11.21 -8.37 -0.19
C LEU A 572 11.02 -9.67 0.61
N HIS A 573 12.11 -10.39 0.92
CA HIS A 573 12.06 -11.75 1.49
C HIS A 573 12.97 -11.97 2.70
N GLU A 574 13.64 -10.94 3.22
CA GLU A 574 14.46 -11.05 4.43
C GLU A 574 13.89 -10.19 5.56
N ASP A 575 13.72 -10.82 6.73
CA ASP A 575 13.50 -10.11 8.01
C ASP A 575 14.83 -9.45 8.47
N ALA A 576 15.38 -8.59 7.62
CA ALA A 576 16.57 -7.81 7.90
C ALA A 576 16.24 -6.74 8.96
N VAL A 577 16.75 -6.94 10.18
CA VAL A 577 16.58 -6.01 11.32
C VAL A 577 17.87 -5.19 11.56
N GLY A 578 18.95 -5.48 10.82
CA GLY A 578 20.25 -4.79 10.93
C GLY A 578 20.39 -3.54 10.05
N PRO A 579 21.53 -2.83 10.16
CA PRO A 579 21.89 -1.71 9.28
C PRO A 579 22.56 -2.17 7.97
N THR A 580 23.11 -3.40 7.94
CA THR A 580 23.79 -4.02 6.81
C THR A 580 22.88 -5.00 6.05
N LEU A 581 23.10 -5.11 4.75
CA LEU A 581 22.49 -6.12 3.88
C LEU A 581 23.53 -7.14 3.45
N ARG A 582 23.26 -8.43 3.66
CA ARG A 582 24.13 -9.51 3.18
C ARG A 582 23.90 -9.73 1.69
N MET A 583 24.96 -9.64 0.91
CA MET A 583 24.96 -9.88 -0.52
C MET A 583 25.88 -11.06 -0.85
N ASP A 584 25.43 -11.96 -1.72
CA ASP A 584 26.32 -12.97 -2.30
C ASP A 584 27.37 -12.25 -3.16
N ARG A 585 28.61 -12.78 -3.21
CA ARG A 585 29.68 -12.27 -4.06
C ARG A 585 29.29 -12.27 -5.54
N ALA A 586 28.32 -13.09 -5.92
CA ALA A 586 27.58 -13.02 -7.17
C ALA A 586 27.01 -11.63 -7.51
N ASP A 587 26.31 -11.02 -6.54
CA ASP A 587 25.60 -9.76 -6.71
C ASP A 587 26.55 -8.53 -6.65
N ALA A 588 27.87 -8.74 -6.64
CA ALA A 588 28.90 -7.72 -6.87
C ALA A 588 28.64 -6.87 -8.13
N ALA A 589 28.09 -7.48 -9.18
CA ALA A 589 27.72 -6.82 -10.42
C ALA A 589 26.59 -5.78 -10.28
N ARG A 590 25.93 -5.67 -9.11
CA ARG A 590 24.97 -4.58 -8.80
C ARG A 590 25.62 -3.32 -8.27
N LEU A 591 26.81 -3.41 -7.64
CA LEU A 591 27.50 -2.22 -7.12
C LEU A 591 27.81 -1.21 -8.24
N ASN A 592 27.96 -1.72 -9.47
CA ASN A 592 27.94 -0.99 -10.73
C ASN A 592 26.86 0.09 -10.87
N ASP A 593 25.70 -0.10 -10.25
CA ASP A 593 24.51 0.77 -10.37
C ASP A 593 24.47 1.87 -9.30
N ILE A 594 25.41 1.84 -8.34
CA ILE A 594 25.65 2.91 -7.34
C ILE A 594 27.08 3.44 -7.34
N GLU A 595 28.03 2.79 -8.01
CA GLU A 595 29.44 3.23 -8.11
C GLU A 595 29.60 4.60 -8.81
N HIS A 596 28.62 5.00 -9.62
CA HIS A 596 28.58 6.32 -10.26
C HIS A 596 27.99 7.42 -9.36
N LEU A 597 27.43 7.08 -8.18
CA LEU A 597 26.97 8.06 -7.20
C LEU A 597 28.18 8.62 -6.42
N PRO A 598 28.14 9.90 -6.00
CA PRO A 598 29.12 10.44 -5.06
C PRO A 598 28.86 9.86 -3.66
N LEU A 599 29.53 8.75 -3.36
CA LEU A 599 29.52 8.02 -2.10
C LEU A 599 30.95 7.91 -1.56
N HIS A 600 31.13 8.11 -0.26
CA HIS A 600 32.35 7.75 0.44
C HIS A 600 32.42 6.22 0.62
N TRP A 601 33.30 5.56 -0.12
CA TRP A 601 33.42 4.09 -0.13
C TRP A 601 34.47 3.60 0.88
N GLU A 602 34.05 2.72 1.79
CA GLU A 602 34.90 2.05 2.77
C GLU A 602 34.93 0.54 2.49
N GLY A 603 36.12 -0.02 2.24
CA GLY A 603 36.28 -1.45 1.93
C GLY A 603 35.80 -1.85 0.52
N GLY A 604 35.45 -3.12 0.35
CA GLY A 604 34.82 -3.66 -0.86
C GLY A 604 35.61 -3.61 -2.18
N ALA A 605 36.90 -3.31 -2.15
CA ALA A 605 37.68 -3.04 -3.36
C ALA A 605 37.73 -4.23 -4.33
N HIS A 606 37.81 -5.48 -3.83
CA HIS A 606 37.83 -6.67 -4.69
C HIS A 606 36.44 -7.01 -5.23
N VAL A 607 35.40 -6.83 -4.42
CA VAL A 607 34.00 -7.04 -4.84
C VAL A 607 33.60 -6.02 -5.91
N ARG A 608 33.95 -4.73 -5.75
CA ARG A 608 33.73 -3.70 -6.77
C ARG A 608 34.49 -3.99 -8.06
N ASP A 609 35.76 -4.37 -7.97
CA ASP A 609 36.55 -4.70 -9.17
C ASP A 609 36.00 -5.91 -9.93
N LEU A 610 35.51 -6.93 -9.22
CA LEU A 610 34.77 -8.05 -9.81
C LEU A 610 33.49 -7.57 -10.51
N GLY A 611 32.73 -6.66 -9.88
CA GLY A 611 31.54 -6.04 -10.46
C GLY A 611 31.81 -5.33 -11.79
N ARG A 612 32.89 -4.54 -11.86
CA ARG A 612 33.32 -3.87 -13.11
C ARG A 612 33.75 -4.88 -14.17
N ARG A 613 34.61 -5.84 -13.84
CA ARG A 613 35.01 -6.91 -14.78
C ARG A 613 33.82 -7.66 -15.36
N LEU A 614 32.77 -7.92 -14.56
CA LEU A 614 31.53 -8.55 -15.02
C LEU A 614 30.72 -7.70 -16.02
N ARG A 615 30.87 -6.37 -15.99
CA ARG A 615 30.32 -5.44 -16.99
C ARG A 615 31.17 -5.49 -18.27
N ASP A 616 32.49 -5.36 -18.11
CA ASP A 616 33.44 -5.11 -19.20
C ASP A 616 33.86 -6.39 -19.96
N ALA A 617 33.58 -7.58 -19.40
CA ALA A 617 33.85 -8.91 -19.95
C ALA A 617 33.33 -9.16 -21.38
N ARG A 618 32.42 -8.31 -21.89
CA ARG A 618 31.91 -8.39 -23.26
C ARG A 618 32.81 -7.69 -24.30
N GLU A 619 33.73 -6.84 -23.86
CA GLU A 619 34.55 -6.00 -24.73
C GLU A 619 35.99 -6.53 -24.90
N LEU A 620 36.42 -7.43 -24.02
CA LEU A 620 37.72 -8.11 -24.07
C LEU A 620 38.02 -8.62 -25.49
N GLN A 621 39.24 -8.40 -25.98
CA GLN A 621 39.73 -8.92 -27.26
C GLN A 621 40.88 -9.88 -27.02
N VAL A 622 40.83 -11.06 -27.66
CA VAL A 622 41.80 -12.13 -27.44
C VAL A 622 42.25 -12.72 -28.76
N GLU A 623 43.55 -12.92 -28.94
CA GLU A 623 44.10 -13.49 -30.17
C GLU A 623 43.70 -14.96 -30.37
N VAL A 624 43.54 -15.38 -31.63
CA VAL A 624 43.26 -16.77 -31.98
C VAL A 624 44.49 -17.63 -31.66
N PRO A 625 44.35 -18.77 -30.94
CA PRO A 625 45.48 -19.65 -30.67
C PRO A 625 46.11 -20.18 -31.97
N SER A 626 47.43 -20.02 -32.10
CA SER A 626 48.18 -20.24 -33.35
C SER A 626 48.21 -21.68 -33.86
N GLY A 627 47.78 -22.65 -33.06
CA GLY A 627 47.63 -24.06 -33.45
C GLY A 627 46.22 -24.44 -33.92
N LEU A 628 45.32 -23.46 -34.10
CA LEU A 628 43.94 -23.69 -34.51
C LEU A 628 43.86 -23.82 -36.04
N ASN A 629 43.54 -25.01 -36.53
CA ASN A 629 43.36 -25.31 -37.96
C ASN A 629 41.99 -24.85 -38.49
N ALA A 630 41.55 -23.64 -38.13
CA ALA A 630 40.32 -23.01 -38.60
C ALA A 630 40.37 -21.49 -38.43
N THR A 631 39.84 -20.77 -39.43
CA THR A 631 39.54 -19.33 -39.29
C THR A 631 38.24 -19.18 -38.51
N LEU A 632 38.29 -18.51 -37.35
CA LEU A 632 37.07 -18.18 -36.59
C LEU A 632 36.27 -17.08 -37.31
N ARG A 633 34.95 -17.24 -37.33
CA ARG A 633 34.01 -16.18 -37.76
C ARG A 633 33.93 -15.07 -36.71
N PRO A 634 33.51 -13.84 -37.04
CA PRO A 634 33.44 -12.73 -36.07
C PRO A 634 32.65 -13.05 -34.79
N TYR A 635 31.53 -13.79 -34.89
CA TYR A 635 30.79 -14.23 -33.70
C TYR A 635 31.53 -15.37 -32.95
N GLN A 636 32.25 -16.26 -33.63
CA GLN A 636 33.04 -17.30 -32.96
C GLN A 636 34.23 -16.69 -32.21
N GLN A 637 34.84 -15.64 -32.75
CA GLN A 637 35.84 -14.81 -32.07
C GLN A 637 35.25 -14.14 -30.82
N GLN A 638 34.09 -13.48 -30.94
CA GLN A 638 33.38 -12.92 -29.78
C GLN A 638 33.07 -13.97 -28.71
N GLY A 639 32.79 -15.22 -29.11
CA GLY A 639 32.60 -16.33 -28.17
C GLY A 639 33.88 -16.77 -27.48
N LEU A 640 35.00 -16.86 -28.19
CA LEU A 640 36.32 -17.11 -27.60
C LEU A 640 36.70 -16.00 -26.60
N ASN A 641 36.52 -14.73 -26.97
CA ASN A 641 36.73 -13.59 -26.09
C ASN A 641 35.93 -13.72 -24.79
N TRP A 642 34.63 -14.03 -24.89
CA TRP A 642 33.74 -14.15 -23.73
C TRP A 642 34.09 -15.35 -22.84
N LEU A 643 34.44 -16.51 -23.42
CA LEU A 643 34.90 -17.68 -22.66
C LEU A 643 36.21 -17.39 -21.87
N GLN A 644 37.09 -16.57 -22.45
CA GLN A 644 38.32 -16.09 -21.81
C GLN A 644 38.03 -15.05 -20.72
N ALA A 645 37.07 -14.14 -20.93
CA ALA A 645 36.67 -13.18 -19.90
C ALA A 645 36.07 -13.88 -18.67
N LEU A 646 35.21 -14.90 -18.86
CA LEU A 646 34.74 -15.76 -17.77
C LEU A 646 35.91 -16.43 -17.02
N ARG A 647 36.95 -16.86 -17.74
CA ARG A 647 38.17 -17.47 -17.15
C ARG A 647 38.97 -16.48 -16.32
N GLU A 648 38.96 -15.19 -16.67
CA GLU A 648 39.62 -14.10 -15.91
C GLU A 648 38.84 -13.64 -14.68
N MET A 649 37.53 -13.89 -14.66
CA MET A 649 36.67 -13.64 -13.50
C MET A 649 36.54 -14.86 -12.56
N GLY A 650 37.02 -16.03 -12.98
CA GLY A 650 36.86 -17.29 -12.25
C GLY A 650 35.42 -17.83 -12.26
N THR A 651 34.62 -17.47 -13.26
CA THR A 651 33.18 -17.77 -13.33
C THR A 651 32.84 -18.82 -14.40
N GLY A 652 31.70 -19.48 -14.21
CA GLY A 652 31.13 -20.40 -15.20
C GLY A 652 30.19 -19.69 -16.19
N GLY A 653 29.81 -20.37 -17.27
CA GLY A 653 28.87 -19.80 -18.24
C GLY A 653 28.23 -20.78 -19.23
N ILE A 654 27.14 -20.34 -19.85
CA ILE A 654 26.39 -21.04 -20.90
C ILE A 654 26.72 -20.42 -22.27
N LEU A 655 27.39 -21.18 -23.15
CA LEU A 655 27.42 -20.87 -24.57
C LEU A 655 26.12 -21.37 -25.20
N GLY A 656 25.15 -20.45 -25.29
CA GLY A 656 23.76 -20.65 -25.67
C GLY A 656 23.47 -20.61 -27.18
N ASP A 657 24.50 -20.41 -28.01
CA ASP A 657 24.41 -20.33 -29.49
C ASP A 657 23.52 -21.43 -30.11
N ASP A 658 22.82 -21.10 -31.20
CA ASP A 658 22.02 -22.07 -31.96
C ASP A 658 22.82 -23.29 -32.49
N MET A 659 22.10 -24.34 -32.88
CA MET A 659 22.70 -25.61 -33.27
C MET A 659 23.31 -25.57 -34.68
N GLY A 660 24.63 -25.68 -34.74
CA GLY A 660 25.40 -25.59 -35.98
C GLY A 660 26.30 -24.36 -36.09
N LEU A 661 26.23 -23.40 -35.16
CA LEU A 661 27.11 -22.21 -35.14
C LEU A 661 28.56 -22.50 -34.73
N GLY A 662 28.89 -23.74 -34.33
CA GLY A 662 30.26 -24.17 -33.99
C GLY A 662 30.64 -23.96 -32.52
N LYS A 663 29.79 -24.38 -31.57
CA LYS A 663 30.10 -24.34 -30.12
C LYS A 663 31.33 -25.18 -29.75
N THR A 664 31.45 -26.38 -30.34
CA THR A 664 32.59 -27.29 -30.15
C THR A 664 33.91 -26.64 -30.60
N LEU A 665 33.92 -26.00 -31.77
CA LEU A 665 35.08 -25.23 -32.25
C LEU A 665 35.46 -24.08 -31.29
N GLN A 666 34.48 -23.32 -30.79
CA GLN A 666 34.73 -22.26 -29.80
C GLN A 666 35.33 -22.82 -28.49
N ALA A 667 34.83 -23.97 -28.00
CA ALA A 667 35.37 -24.64 -26.81
C ALA A 667 36.78 -25.24 -27.05
N LEU A 668 37.04 -25.82 -28.22
CA LEU A 668 38.36 -26.35 -28.59
C LEU A 668 39.40 -25.22 -28.73
N ALA A 669 39.01 -24.08 -29.31
CA ALA A 669 39.86 -22.88 -29.36
C ALA A 669 40.18 -22.37 -27.94
N HIS A 670 39.19 -22.30 -27.05
CA HIS A 670 39.40 -21.92 -25.64
C HIS A 670 40.41 -22.84 -24.94
N LEU A 671 40.23 -24.16 -25.03
CA LEU A 671 41.14 -25.15 -24.43
C LEU A 671 42.56 -25.10 -25.03
N LEU A 672 42.66 -24.89 -26.34
CA LEU A 672 43.95 -24.76 -27.02
C LEU A 672 44.68 -23.48 -26.59
N LEU A 673 43.97 -22.38 -26.39
CA LEU A 673 44.53 -21.13 -25.90
C LEU A 673 45.00 -21.23 -24.44
N GLU A 674 44.24 -21.89 -23.57
CA GLU A 674 44.68 -22.23 -22.20
C GLU A 674 45.97 -23.07 -22.22
N LYS A 675 46.09 -24.03 -23.15
CA LYS A 675 47.31 -24.84 -23.32
C LYS A 675 48.48 -24.00 -23.82
N GLN A 676 48.32 -23.23 -24.89
CA GLN A 676 49.38 -22.40 -25.46
C GLN A 676 49.88 -21.34 -24.49
N SER A 677 48.99 -20.81 -23.63
CA SER A 677 49.33 -19.84 -22.58
C SER A 677 49.98 -20.47 -21.34
N GLY A 678 50.22 -21.80 -21.32
CA GLY A 678 50.76 -22.52 -20.16
C GLY A 678 49.81 -22.62 -18.96
N ARG A 679 48.54 -22.24 -19.11
CA ARG A 679 47.54 -22.19 -18.03
C ARG A 679 46.85 -23.54 -17.79
N LEU A 680 46.82 -24.42 -18.78
CA LEU A 680 46.27 -25.79 -18.69
C LEU A 680 47.17 -26.70 -17.83
N THR A 681 47.23 -26.45 -16.52
CA THR A 681 48.04 -27.19 -15.54
C THR A 681 47.38 -28.50 -15.07
N ALA A 682 46.10 -28.69 -15.39
CA ALA A 682 45.30 -29.88 -15.15
C ALA A 682 44.51 -30.23 -16.43
N PRO A 683 44.11 -31.51 -16.63
CA PRO A 683 43.30 -31.88 -17.80
C PRO A 683 41.95 -31.16 -17.81
N ALA A 684 41.37 -30.97 -18.99
CA ALA A 684 39.96 -30.63 -19.14
C ALA A 684 39.08 -31.89 -19.26
N LEU A 685 37.82 -31.81 -18.85
CA LEU A 685 36.82 -32.88 -19.00
C LEU A 685 35.62 -32.35 -19.80
N ALA A 686 35.32 -32.98 -20.94
CA ALA A 686 34.08 -32.76 -21.67
C ALA A 686 33.12 -33.95 -21.45
N VAL A 687 31.89 -33.67 -21.01
CA VAL A 687 30.83 -34.65 -20.80
C VAL A 687 29.72 -34.43 -21.83
N MET A 688 29.28 -35.49 -22.48
CA MET A 688 28.36 -35.41 -23.62
C MET A 688 27.46 -36.67 -23.74
N PRO A 689 26.40 -36.65 -24.57
CA PRO A 689 25.74 -37.87 -25.00
C PRO A 689 26.72 -38.80 -25.72
N THR A 690 26.61 -40.12 -25.51
CA THR A 690 27.57 -41.13 -26.02
C THR A 690 27.82 -41.06 -27.53
N SER A 691 26.81 -40.62 -28.29
CA SER A 691 26.86 -40.42 -29.74
C SER A 691 27.63 -39.19 -30.21
N LEU A 692 28.00 -38.25 -29.31
CA LEU A 692 28.83 -37.10 -29.65
C LEU A 692 30.34 -37.39 -29.54
N VAL A 693 30.74 -38.40 -28.78
CA VAL A 693 32.16 -38.72 -28.51
C VAL A 693 32.96 -38.91 -29.81
N PRO A 694 32.48 -39.61 -30.86
CA PRO A 694 33.20 -39.69 -32.13
C PRO A 694 33.36 -38.32 -32.79
N ASN A 695 32.30 -37.51 -32.81
CA ASN A 695 32.33 -36.18 -33.43
C ASN A 695 33.30 -35.23 -32.71
N TRP A 696 33.38 -35.28 -31.38
CA TRP A 696 34.37 -34.50 -30.61
C TRP A 696 35.82 -34.94 -30.87
N LEU A 697 36.07 -36.24 -31.11
CA LEU A 697 37.39 -36.72 -31.52
C LEU A 697 37.72 -36.24 -32.95
N ASP A 698 36.78 -36.43 -33.88
CA ASP A 698 36.94 -36.05 -35.28
C ASP A 698 37.15 -34.51 -35.42
N GLU A 699 36.42 -33.69 -34.65
CA GLU A 699 36.61 -32.22 -34.58
C GLU A 699 37.90 -31.80 -33.89
N ALA A 700 38.28 -32.43 -32.76
CA ALA A 700 39.52 -32.08 -32.06
C ALA A 700 40.76 -32.41 -32.92
N GLN A 701 40.77 -33.58 -33.58
CA GLN A 701 41.84 -33.94 -34.51
C GLN A 701 41.91 -33.00 -35.72
N ARG A 702 40.75 -32.52 -36.22
CA ARG A 702 40.69 -31.57 -37.33
C ARG A 702 41.17 -30.17 -36.95
N PHE A 703 40.63 -29.61 -35.88
CA PHE A 703 40.76 -28.18 -35.55
C PHE A 703 41.86 -27.87 -34.53
N ALA A 704 42.13 -28.76 -33.59
CA ALA A 704 43.09 -28.54 -32.51
C ALA A 704 44.02 -29.77 -32.29
N PRO A 705 44.74 -30.25 -33.33
CA PRO A 705 45.56 -31.46 -33.24
C PRO A 705 46.72 -31.38 -32.23
N GLY A 706 47.03 -30.18 -31.71
CA GLY A 706 47.94 -29.98 -30.59
C GLY A 706 47.40 -30.44 -29.23
N LEU A 707 46.13 -30.83 -29.12
CA LEU A 707 45.51 -31.37 -27.90
C LEU A 707 45.60 -32.91 -27.87
N ARG A 708 46.14 -33.46 -26.77
CA ARG A 708 46.10 -34.89 -26.44
C ARG A 708 44.71 -35.24 -25.91
N VAL A 709 43.87 -35.83 -26.75
CA VAL A 709 42.47 -36.16 -26.40
C VAL A 709 42.31 -37.64 -26.04
N LEU A 710 41.61 -37.93 -24.93
CA LEU A 710 41.26 -39.28 -24.48
C LEU A 710 39.76 -39.54 -24.60
N ALA A 711 39.38 -40.63 -25.27
CA ALA A 711 38.01 -41.15 -25.30
C ALA A 711 37.75 -42.11 -24.12
N LEU A 712 37.30 -41.59 -22.98
CA LEU A 712 37.10 -42.37 -21.74
C LEU A 712 35.75 -43.11 -21.74
N HIS A 713 35.55 -44.03 -22.68
CA HIS A 713 34.33 -44.83 -22.79
C HIS A 713 34.59 -46.31 -23.10
N GLY A 714 33.53 -47.13 -23.01
CA GLY A 714 33.59 -48.56 -23.31
C GLY A 714 34.24 -49.43 -22.21
N PRO A 715 34.58 -50.70 -22.55
CA PRO A 715 35.06 -51.67 -21.56
C PRO A 715 36.53 -51.47 -21.16
N GLY A 716 37.37 -50.86 -22.01
CA GLY A 716 38.80 -50.68 -21.73
C GLY A 716 39.14 -49.51 -20.80
N ARG A 717 38.18 -48.62 -20.50
CA ARG A 717 38.43 -47.30 -19.88
C ARG A 717 39.13 -47.34 -18.51
N SER A 718 38.98 -48.42 -17.74
CA SER A 718 39.62 -48.58 -16.44
C SER A 718 41.15 -48.51 -16.47
N LYS A 719 41.77 -48.85 -17.61
CA LYS A 719 43.22 -48.74 -17.83
C LYS A 719 43.74 -47.30 -17.84
N HIS A 720 42.86 -46.30 -17.99
CA HIS A 720 43.25 -44.90 -18.19
C HIS A 720 43.07 -44.02 -16.93
N PHE A 721 42.36 -44.48 -15.90
CA PHE A 721 42.09 -43.65 -14.71
C PHE A 721 43.37 -43.18 -13.98
N ALA A 722 44.40 -44.03 -13.91
CA ALA A 722 45.70 -43.66 -13.32
C ALA A 722 46.54 -42.69 -14.20
N LYS A 723 46.09 -42.41 -15.43
CA LYS A 723 46.82 -41.68 -16.48
C LYS A 723 46.08 -40.44 -17.00
N LEU A 724 44.99 -39.99 -16.33
CA LEU A 724 44.19 -38.86 -16.81
C LEU A 724 45.00 -37.56 -16.96
N HIS A 725 46.01 -37.36 -16.11
CA HIS A 725 46.97 -36.26 -16.18
C HIS A 725 47.95 -36.31 -17.39
N GLU A 726 48.01 -37.41 -18.14
CA GLU A 726 48.82 -37.53 -19.37
C GLU A 726 48.15 -36.88 -20.59
N TYR A 727 46.91 -36.40 -20.44
CA TYR A 727 46.06 -35.85 -21.51
C TYR A 727 45.70 -34.38 -21.26
N ASP A 728 45.38 -33.67 -22.34
CA ASP A 728 44.94 -32.26 -22.27
C ASP A 728 43.41 -32.17 -22.17
N LEU A 729 42.68 -33.10 -22.80
CA LEU A 729 41.22 -33.18 -22.81
C LEU A 729 40.75 -34.63 -22.69
N VAL A 730 39.86 -34.89 -21.75
CA VAL A 730 39.20 -36.18 -21.54
C VAL A 730 37.73 -36.07 -21.96
N LEU A 731 37.24 -37.00 -22.78
CA LEU A 731 35.85 -37.08 -23.23
C LEU A 731 35.14 -38.22 -22.46
N SER A 732 34.05 -37.90 -21.77
CA SER A 732 33.22 -38.86 -21.03
C SER A 732 31.73 -38.66 -21.33
N THR A 733 30.86 -39.46 -20.70
CA THR A 733 29.41 -39.43 -20.97
C THR A 733 28.56 -39.35 -19.72
N TYR A 734 27.39 -38.72 -19.81
CA TYR A 734 26.44 -38.61 -18.70
C TYR A 734 26.01 -39.97 -18.11
N ALA A 735 26.05 -41.04 -18.92
CA ALA A 735 25.73 -42.40 -18.48
C ALA A 735 26.88 -43.11 -17.74
N LEU A 736 28.13 -42.62 -17.90
CA LEU A 736 29.31 -43.13 -17.20
C LEU A 736 29.66 -42.30 -15.95
N LEU A 737 29.35 -41.01 -15.92
CA LEU A 737 29.61 -40.12 -14.76
C LEU A 737 29.30 -40.78 -13.40
N PRO A 738 28.09 -41.32 -13.12
CA PRO A 738 27.77 -41.88 -11.80
C PRO A 738 28.39 -43.25 -11.52
N ARG A 739 29.06 -43.86 -12.50
CA ARG A 739 29.76 -45.15 -12.38
C ARG A 739 31.26 -44.96 -12.15
N ASP A 740 31.82 -43.91 -12.75
CA ASP A 740 33.26 -43.62 -12.74
C ASP A 740 33.62 -42.48 -11.78
N LEU A 741 32.63 -41.86 -11.12
CA LEU A 741 32.73 -40.70 -10.22
C LEU A 741 33.88 -40.78 -9.22
N GLU A 742 34.07 -41.93 -8.56
CA GLU A 742 35.14 -42.13 -7.57
C GLU A 742 36.53 -41.81 -8.13
N HIS A 743 36.78 -42.18 -9.40
CA HIS A 743 38.03 -41.92 -10.10
C HIS A 743 38.09 -40.49 -10.63
N LEU A 744 36.97 -39.96 -11.13
CA LEU A 744 36.87 -38.61 -11.69
C LEU A 744 36.97 -37.51 -10.63
N ARG A 745 36.52 -37.78 -9.39
CA ARG A 745 36.59 -36.87 -8.23
C ARG A 745 37.98 -36.83 -7.59
N ALA A 746 38.82 -37.84 -7.82
CA ALA A 746 40.22 -37.86 -7.39
C ALA A 746 41.13 -36.99 -8.28
N GLN A 747 40.65 -36.57 -9.45
CA GLN A 747 41.34 -35.68 -10.38
C GLN A 747 40.77 -34.26 -10.26
N ALA A 748 41.62 -33.25 -10.13
CA ALA A 748 41.25 -31.85 -10.32
C ALA A 748 41.25 -31.53 -11.83
N TRP A 749 40.30 -30.71 -12.28
CA TRP A 749 40.12 -30.38 -13.69
C TRP A 749 40.34 -28.87 -13.96
N HIS A 750 40.95 -28.50 -15.09
CA HIS A 750 41.09 -27.07 -15.44
C HIS A 750 39.77 -26.50 -15.94
N VAL A 751 39.13 -27.19 -16.88
CA VAL A 751 37.81 -26.82 -17.41
C VAL A 751 36.91 -28.06 -17.45
N LEU A 752 35.67 -27.92 -16.96
CA LEU A 752 34.63 -28.93 -17.04
C LEU A 752 33.51 -28.44 -17.98
N VAL A 753 33.41 -29.08 -19.15
CA VAL A 753 32.49 -28.72 -20.24
C VAL A 753 31.34 -29.73 -20.31
N LEU A 754 30.10 -29.27 -20.27
CA LEU A 754 28.90 -30.10 -20.47
C LEU A 754 28.29 -29.77 -21.83
N ASP A 755 28.39 -30.68 -22.80
CA ASP A 755 27.79 -30.55 -24.12
C ASP A 755 26.40 -31.21 -24.17
N GLU A 756 25.47 -30.58 -24.88
CA GLU A 756 24.02 -30.79 -24.74
C GLU A 756 23.59 -30.77 -23.25
N ALA A 757 23.98 -29.69 -22.53
CA ALA A 757 23.84 -29.54 -21.08
C ALA A 757 22.42 -29.77 -20.51
N GLN A 758 21.37 -29.71 -21.33
CA GLN A 758 20.00 -30.12 -20.96
C GLN A 758 19.90 -31.58 -20.46
N ASN A 759 20.93 -32.42 -20.67
CA ASN A 759 21.04 -33.74 -20.01
C ASN A 759 21.08 -33.67 -18.46
N ILE A 760 21.50 -32.54 -17.86
CA ILE A 760 21.49 -32.32 -16.40
C ILE A 760 20.34 -31.42 -15.92
N LYS A 761 19.27 -31.26 -16.73
CA LYS A 761 18.12 -30.40 -16.43
C LYS A 761 17.28 -30.80 -15.19
N SER A 762 17.62 -31.90 -14.53
CA SER A 762 17.05 -32.31 -13.25
C SER A 762 18.17 -32.53 -12.23
N SER A 763 18.19 -31.70 -11.20
CA SER A 763 19.21 -31.69 -10.14
C SER A 763 19.18 -32.93 -9.25
N THR A 764 18.06 -33.64 -9.22
CA THR A 764 17.92 -34.95 -8.53
C THR A 764 18.38 -36.12 -9.40
N SER A 765 18.84 -35.89 -10.64
CA SER A 765 19.41 -36.94 -11.48
C SER A 765 20.82 -37.32 -11.01
N LYS A 766 21.15 -38.61 -11.07
CA LYS A 766 22.48 -39.10 -10.68
C LYS A 766 23.63 -38.46 -11.49
N ALA A 767 23.36 -38.02 -12.73
CA ALA A 767 24.33 -37.32 -13.56
C ALA A 767 24.56 -35.88 -13.08
N ALA A 768 23.50 -35.13 -12.74
CA ALA A 768 23.63 -33.79 -12.16
C ALA A 768 24.34 -33.81 -10.80
N GLN A 769 24.03 -34.80 -9.95
CA GLN A 769 24.71 -35.01 -8.67
C GLN A 769 26.19 -35.33 -8.86
N ALA A 770 26.52 -36.35 -9.67
CA ALA A 770 27.90 -36.76 -9.92
C ALA A 770 28.76 -35.67 -10.59
N VAL A 771 28.17 -34.81 -11.44
CA VAL A 771 28.93 -33.72 -12.08
C VAL A 771 29.15 -32.52 -11.15
N GLY A 772 28.25 -32.30 -10.19
CA GLY A 772 28.40 -31.26 -9.17
C GLY A 772 29.55 -31.52 -8.18
N GLU A 773 29.82 -32.79 -7.88
CA GLU A 773 30.95 -33.24 -7.02
C GLU A 773 32.34 -33.01 -7.63
N LEU A 774 32.45 -32.72 -8.93
CA LEU A 774 33.74 -32.59 -9.61
C LEU A 774 34.38 -31.21 -9.40
N GLN A 775 35.64 -31.20 -8.94
CA GLN A 775 36.42 -29.98 -8.73
C GLN A 775 37.01 -29.48 -10.06
N ALA A 776 36.62 -28.26 -10.48
CA ALA A 776 37.06 -27.67 -11.73
C ALA A 776 37.23 -26.15 -11.61
N ASN A 777 38.32 -25.60 -12.16
CA ASN A 777 38.60 -24.15 -12.08
C ASN A 777 37.61 -23.30 -12.90
N GLN A 778 37.12 -23.83 -14.02
CA GLN A 778 36.06 -23.23 -14.83
C GLN A 778 35.00 -24.28 -15.22
N ARG A 779 33.72 -23.90 -15.17
CA ARG A 779 32.58 -24.75 -15.55
C ARG A 779 31.84 -24.14 -16.75
N LEU A 780 31.65 -24.90 -17.81
CA LEU A 780 31.04 -24.42 -19.07
C LEU A 780 29.90 -25.34 -19.51
N CYS A 781 28.79 -24.76 -19.97
CA CYS A 781 27.67 -25.48 -20.57
C CYS A 781 27.50 -25.08 -22.03
N LEU A 782 27.49 -26.06 -22.93
CA LEU A 782 27.21 -25.87 -24.36
C LEU A 782 25.81 -26.44 -24.63
N THR A 783 24.88 -25.60 -25.06
CA THR A 783 23.52 -26.04 -25.44
C THR A 783 22.84 -24.95 -26.27
N GLY A 784 22.09 -25.33 -27.32
CA GLY A 784 21.24 -24.37 -28.04
C GLY A 784 19.91 -24.09 -27.32
N THR A 785 19.62 -24.83 -26.26
CA THR A 785 18.33 -24.87 -25.56
C THR A 785 18.58 -24.99 -24.04
N PRO A 786 19.09 -23.93 -23.39
CA PRO A 786 19.40 -23.93 -21.95
C PRO A 786 18.15 -24.05 -21.05
N MET A 787 16.96 -24.02 -21.65
CA MET A 787 15.69 -24.35 -21.02
C MET A 787 14.81 -25.02 -22.08
N GLU A 788 14.07 -26.06 -21.70
CA GLU A 788 13.13 -26.75 -22.59
C GLU A 788 11.67 -26.65 -22.10
N ASN A 789 11.46 -26.65 -20.77
CA ASN A 789 10.13 -26.84 -20.17
C ASN A 789 9.82 -25.95 -18.96
N ASN A 790 10.80 -25.60 -18.11
CA ASN A 790 10.55 -24.85 -16.85
C ASN A 790 11.82 -24.23 -16.25
N LEU A 791 11.68 -23.23 -15.38
CA LEU A 791 12.79 -22.51 -14.74
C LEU A 791 13.62 -23.39 -13.80
N GLY A 792 13.08 -24.52 -13.32
CA GLY A 792 13.85 -25.51 -12.56
C GLY A 792 14.97 -26.17 -13.37
N GLU A 793 14.86 -26.21 -14.69
CA GLU A 793 15.91 -26.70 -15.59
C GLU A 793 17.08 -25.71 -15.66
N LEU A 794 16.76 -24.41 -15.75
CA LEU A 794 17.73 -23.31 -15.69
C LEU A 794 18.45 -23.27 -14.33
N TRP A 795 17.71 -23.43 -13.22
CA TRP A 795 18.32 -23.55 -11.89
C TRP A 795 19.27 -24.74 -11.80
N SER A 796 18.91 -25.90 -12.35
CA SER A 796 19.78 -27.09 -12.36
C SER A 796 21.11 -26.85 -13.09
N ILE A 797 21.06 -26.12 -14.22
CA ILE A 797 22.25 -25.75 -15.00
C ILE A 797 23.10 -24.69 -14.26
N PHE A 798 22.47 -23.67 -13.68
CA PHE A 798 23.18 -22.64 -12.91
C PHE A 798 23.79 -23.19 -11.61
N HIS A 799 23.08 -24.08 -10.90
CA HIS A 799 23.60 -24.74 -9.71
C HIS A 799 24.82 -25.62 -10.00
N PHE A 800 24.94 -26.18 -11.21
CA PHE A 800 26.18 -26.78 -11.68
C PHE A 800 27.26 -25.71 -11.98
N LEU A 801 26.96 -24.71 -12.79
CA LEU A 801 27.94 -23.73 -13.26
C LEU A 801 28.55 -22.89 -12.13
N MET A 802 27.68 -22.38 -11.26
CA MET A 802 27.99 -21.51 -10.13
C MET A 802 27.04 -21.89 -8.98
N PRO A 803 27.44 -22.86 -8.13
CA PRO A 803 26.74 -23.15 -6.88
C PRO A 803 26.50 -21.85 -6.08
N GLY A 804 25.43 -21.77 -5.31
CA GLY A 804 25.05 -20.55 -4.58
C GLY A 804 24.32 -19.49 -5.43
N TRP A 805 24.73 -19.23 -6.67
CA TRP A 805 24.29 -18.08 -7.49
C TRP A 805 22.77 -17.82 -7.51
N LEU A 806 21.94 -18.85 -7.73
CA LEU A 806 20.46 -18.73 -7.73
C LEU A 806 19.78 -19.10 -6.40
N GLY A 807 20.55 -19.19 -5.31
CA GLY A 807 20.11 -19.73 -4.02
C GLY A 807 19.87 -21.25 -4.05
N ASP A 808 19.41 -21.79 -2.92
CA ASP A 808 18.97 -23.19 -2.86
C ASP A 808 17.68 -23.43 -3.66
N VAL A 809 17.34 -24.69 -3.91
CA VAL A 809 16.15 -25.05 -4.71
C VAL A 809 14.83 -24.63 -4.06
N LYS A 810 14.77 -24.41 -2.74
CA LYS A 810 13.56 -23.94 -2.05
C LYS A 810 13.42 -22.42 -2.24
N ARG A 811 14.48 -21.66 -1.95
CA ARG A 811 14.52 -20.20 -2.14
C ARG A 811 14.27 -19.86 -3.61
N PHE A 812 14.91 -20.56 -4.55
CA PHE A 812 14.61 -20.36 -5.98
C PHE A 812 13.15 -20.67 -6.35
N ASN A 813 12.57 -21.75 -5.79
CA ASN A 813 11.18 -22.09 -6.03
C ASN A 813 10.19 -21.04 -5.46
N GLN A 814 10.56 -20.39 -4.36
CA GLN A 814 9.78 -19.35 -3.69
C GLN A 814 9.92 -17.97 -4.36
N ASP A 815 11.16 -17.55 -4.61
CA ASP A 815 11.51 -16.18 -5.02
C ASP A 815 11.28 -15.94 -6.51
N TYR A 816 11.46 -16.98 -7.35
CA TYR A 816 11.36 -16.88 -8.81
C TYR A 816 10.33 -17.83 -9.40
N ARG A 817 10.49 -19.15 -9.18
CA ARG A 817 9.74 -20.14 -9.95
C ARG A 817 8.23 -20.01 -9.73
N THR A 818 7.80 -19.92 -8.48
CA THR A 818 6.36 -19.83 -8.16
C THR A 818 5.77 -18.48 -8.62
N PRO A 819 6.38 -17.31 -8.33
CA PRO A 819 5.94 -16.02 -8.89
C PRO A 819 5.81 -16.05 -10.42
N ILE A 820 6.84 -16.50 -11.15
CA ILE A 820 6.85 -16.46 -12.62
C ILE A 820 5.91 -17.54 -13.19
N GLU A 821 6.12 -18.83 -12.89
CA GLU A 821 5.35 -19.94 -13.48
C GLU A 821 3.90 -20.03 -12.97
N ARG A 822 3.57 -19.45 -11.80
CA ARG A 822 2.20 -19.52 -11.25
C ARG A 822 1.43 -18.22 -11.20
N HIS A 823 2.10 -17.07 -11.10
CA HIS A 823 1.44 -15.78 -10.94
C HIS A 823 1.68 -14.83 -12.12
N GLY A 824 2.57 -15.17 -13.07
CA GLY A 824 2.89 -14.33 -14.22
C GLY A 824 3.72 -13.10 -13.84
N ASP A 825 4.52 -13.21 -12.79
CA ASP A 825 5.29 -12.09 -12.24
C ASP A 825 6.40 -11.64 -13.21
N ALA A 826 6.11 -10.54 -13.93
CA ALA A 826 7.01 -9.95 -14.91
C ALA A 826 8.21 -9.21 -14.28
N GLU A 827 8.09 -8.74 -13.04
CA GLU A 827 9.19 -8.06 -12.33
C GLU A 827 10.21 -9.12 -11.87
N ARG A 828 9.77 -10.21 -11.24
CA ARG A 828 10.64 -11.36 -10.92
C ARG A 828 11.23 -12.06 -12.14
N LEU A 829 10.52 -12.07 -13.27
CA LEU A 829 11.05 -12.52 -14.55
C LEU A 829 12.24 -11.65 -14.99
N ALA A 830 12.07 -10.32 -15.01
CA ALA A 830 13.14 -9.39 -15.38
C ALA A 830 14.37 -9.51 -14.45
N HIS A 831 14.15 -9.70 -13.14
CA HIS A 831 15.22 -9.95 -12.15
C HIS A 831 16.00 -11.23 -12.39
N LEU A 832 15.31 -12.34 -12.71
CA LEU A 832 15.98 -13.59 -13.04
C LEU A 832 16.84 -13.44 -14.31
N VAL A 833 16.30 -12.76 -15.33
CA VAL A 833 17.02 -12.50 -16.58
C VAL A 833 18.25 -11.62 -16.33
N SER A 834 18.16 -10.56 -15.52
CA SER A 834 19.32 -9.70 -15.22
C SER A 834 20.45 -10.47 -14.51
N ARG A 835 20.12 -11.39 -13.59
CA ARG A 835 21.10 -12.28 -12.93
C ARG A 835 21.69 -13.38 -13.83
N VAL A 836 21.01 -13.76 -14.91
CA VAL A 836 21.43 -14.84 -15.82
C VAL A 836 22.23 -14.32 -17.02
N ARG A 837 21.89 -13.12 -17.52
CA ARG A 837 22.40 -12.53 -18.77
C ARG A 837 23.92 -12.34 -18.88
N PRO A 838 24.70 -12.04 -17.82
CA PRO A 838 26.17 -11.94 -17.94
C PRO A 838 26.84 -13.28 -18.29
N PHE A 839 26.24 -14.38 -17.80
CA PHE A 839 26.76 -15.75 -17.88
C PHE A 839 26.09 -16.58 -18.99
N LEU A 840 25.33 -15.93 -19.88
CA LEU A 840 24.66 -16.55 -21.01
C LEU A 840 24.97 -15.78 -22.30
N LEU A 841 25.79 -16.37 -23.17
CA LEU A 841 26.00 -15.89 -24.54
C LEU A 841 25.17 -16.72 -25.51
N ARG A 842 23.99 -16.20 -25.88
CA ARG A 842 23.12 -16.77 -26.93
C ARG A 842 23.08 -15.87 -28.15
N ARG A 843 23.19 -16.47 -29.35
CA ARG A 843 23.01 -15.84 -30.66
C ARG A 843 22.25 -16.78 -31.59
N THR A 844 21.33 -16.26 -32.39
CA THR A 844 20.56 -17.06 -33.37
C THR A 844 21.22 -17.13 -34.74
N LYS A 845 20.80 -18.07 -35.58
CA LYS A 845 21.31 -18.18 -36.96
C LYS A 845 21.04 -16.93 -37.80
N GLU A 846 19.84 -16.35 -37.68
CA GLU A 846 19.45 -15.14 -38.40
C GLU A 846 20.31 -13.94 -38.00
N GLN A 847 20.78 -13.88 -36.75
CA GLN A 847 21.61 -12.80 -36.23
C GLN A 847 23.06 -12.84 -36.71
N VAL A 848 23.65 -14.02 -36.95
CA VAL A 848 25.12 -14.15 -37.14
C VAL A 848 25.58 -15.02 -38.31
N ALA A 849 24.68 -15.68 -39.03
CA ALA A 849 25.01 -16.60 -40.12
C ALA A 849 24.29 -16.19 -41.43
N THR A 850 24.48 -14.93 -41.84
CA THR A 850 23.88 -14.31 -43.04
C THR A 850 24.22 -14.97 -44.39
N GLU A 851 25.18 -15.88 -44.39
CA GLU A 851 25.54 -16.73 -45.54
C GLU A 851 24.67 -18.00 -45.67
N LEU A 852 23.86 -18.34 -44.67
CA LEU A 852 22.95 -19.49 -44.76
C LEU A 852 21.82 -19.18 -45.75
N PRO A 853 21.45 -20.15 -46.62
CA PRO A 853 20.30 -20.00 -47.49
C PRO A 853 18.99 -20.00 -46.70
N ALA A 854 17.89 -19.55 -47.31
CA ALA A 854 16.61 -19.43 -46.60
C ALA A 854 16.10 -20.77 -46.03
N LYS A 855 15.61 -20.74 -44.78
CA LYS A 855 14.80 -21.83 -44.18
C LYS A 855 13.32 -21.46 -44.27
N THR A 856 12.49 -22.36 -44.80
CA THR A 856 11.04 -22.16 -44.92
C THR A 856 10.30 -23.25 -44.17
N GLU A 857 9.61 -22.90 -43.08
CA GLU A 857 8.77 -23.84 -42.32
C GLU A 857 7.30 -23.75 -42.74
N MET A 858 6.67 -24.89 -42.99
CA MET A 858 5.30 -24.99 -43.53
C MET A 858 4.50 -26.05 -42.78
N VAL A 859 3.24 -25.74 -42.48
CA VAL A 859 2.29 -26.70 -41.91
C VAL A 859 1.53 -27.35 -43.05
N HIS A 860 1.80 -28.63 -43.31
CA HIS A 860 1.06 -29.41 -44.29
C HIS A 860 -0.17 -30.03 -43.59
N TRP A 861 -1.32 -29.45 -43.88
CA TRP A 861 -2.59 -29.82 -43.24
C TRP A 861 -3.21 -31.05 -43.88
N VAL A 862 -3.45 -32.07 -43.06
CA VAL A 862 -4.04 -33.35 -43.48
C VAL A 862 -5.46 -33.47 -42.90
N GLU A 863 -6.39 -34.04 -43.67
CA GLU A 863 -7.74 -34.39 -43.19
C GLU A 863 -7.79 -35.88 -42.78
N LEU A 864 -8.52 -36.21 -41.70
CA LEU A 864 -8.80 -37.62 -41.36
C LEU A 864 -9.66 -38.27 -42.45
N SER A 865 -9.28 -39.46 -42.91
CA SER A 865 -10.20 -40.32 -43.66
C SER A 865 -11.41 -40.71 -42.79
N ASP A 866 -12.55 -41.05 -43.39
CA ASP A 866 -13.78 -41.36 -42.63
C ASP A 866 -13.58 -42.46 -41.58
N ALA A 867 -12.90 -43.55 -41.93
CA ALA A 867 -12.57 -44.62 -40.99
C ALA A 867 -11.66 -44.16 -39.82
N GLN A 868 -10.74 -43.21 -40.07
CA GLN A 868 -9.96 -42.58 -39.00
C GLN A 868 -10.80 -41.62 -38.16
N ARG A 869 -11.72 -40.87 -38.76
CA ARG A 869 -12.63 -39.94 -38.07
C ARG A 869 -13.57 -40.69 -37.11
N ASP A 870 -14.17 -41.78 -37.55
CA ASP A 870 -15.03 -42.63 -36.74
C ASP A 870 -14.25 -43.29 -35.59
N THR A 871 -13.05 -43.82 -35.89
CA THR A 871 -12.16 -44.41 -34.87
C THR A 871 -11.67 -43.36 -33.87
N TYR A 872 -11.36 -42.15 -34.33
CA TYR A 872 -10.90 -41.05 -33.47
C TYR A 872 -11.97 -40.65 -32.46
N GLU A 873 -13.22 -40.44 -32.89
CA GLU A 873 -14.32 -40.14 -31.98
C GLU A 873 -14.62 -41.29 -31.00
N ALA A 874 -14.62 -42.54 -31.47
CA ALA A 874 -14.82 -43.70 -30.61
C ALA A 874 -13.72 -43.80 -29.52
N VAL A 875 -12.46 -43.59 -29.88
CA VAL A 875 -11.33 -43.54 -28.93
C VAL A 875 -11.45 -42.32 -28.02
N ARG A 876 -11.79 -41.14 -28.54
CA ARG A 876 -11.93 -39.89 -27.78
C ARG A 876 -12.99 -40.02 -26.70
N VAL A 877 -14.20 -40.46 -27.03
CA VAL A 877 -15.30 -40.65 -26.07
C VAL A 877 -14.94 -41.69 -25.00
N ALA A 878 -14.35 -42.82 -25.39
CA ALA A 878 -13.95 -43.85 -24.44
C ALA A 878 -12.82 -43.39 -23.50
N MET A 879 -11.88 -42.59 -23.99
CA MET A 879 -10.75 -42.09 -23.20
C MET A 879 -11.10 -40.85 -22.36
N ASP A 880 -11.91 -39.92 -22.86
CA ASP A 880 -12.39 -38.74 -22.12
C ASP A 880 -13.11 -39.17 -20.83
N LYS A 881 -14.07 -40.10 -20.93
CA LYS A 881 -14.72 -40.67 -19.75
C LYS A 881 -13.70 -41.30 -18.79
N LYS A 882 -12.78 -42.14 -19.29
CA LYS A 882 -11.74 -42.79 -18.48
C LYS A 882 -10.84 -41.77 -17.77
N VAL A 883 -10.53 -40.64 -18.42
CA VAL A 883 -9.76 -39.53 -17.85
C VAL A 883 -10.55 -38.82 -16.76
N ARG A 884 -11.80 -38.40 -17.02
CA ARG A 884 -12.66 -37.75 -16.03
C ARG A 884 -12.92 -38.63 -14.81
N ASP A 885 -13.25 -39.92 -15.03
CA ASP A 885 -13.44 -40.92 -13.97
C ASP A 885 -12.17 -41.10 -13.10
N GLU A 886 -10.97 -40.88 -13.64
CA GLU A 886 -9.69 -40.99 -12.93
C GLU A 886 -9.30 -39.68 -12.21
N ILE A 887 -9.59 -38.52 -12.82
CA ILE A 887 -9.42 -37.20 -12.19
C ILE A 887 -10.33 -37.09 -10.96
N ALA A 888 -11.59 -37.51 -11.07
CA ALA A 888 -12.54 -37.51 -9.96
C ALA A 888 -12.12 -38.44 -8.79
N ARG A 889 -11.37 -39.51 -9.06
CA ARG A 889 -10.90 -40.46 -8.03
C ARG A 889 -9.58 -40.06 -7.38
N ASN A 890 -8.61 -39.55 -8.14
CA ASN A 890 -7.22 -39.38 -7.69
C ASN A 890 -6.67 -37.94 -7.80
N GLY A 891 -7.41 -37.02 -8.44
CA GLY A 891 -6.99 -35.66 -8.75
C GLY A 891 -6.03 -35.58 -9.94
N ALA A 892 -6.19 -34.58 -10.80
CA ALA A 892 -5.48 -34.48 -12.09
C ALA A 892 -3.95 -34.64 -12.00
N ALA A 893 -3.32 -34.16 -10.93
CA ALA A 893 -1.89 -34.31 -10.67
C ALA A 893 -1.42 -35.78 -10.55
N ARG A 894 -2.29 -36.72 -10.16
CA ARG A 894 -2.01 -38.17 -10.10
C ARG A 894 -2.52 -38.91 -11.34
N SER A 895 -3.53 -38.39 -12.03
CA SER A 895 -4.16 -39.00 -13.22
C SER A 895 -3.33 -38.90 -14.50
N GLN A 896 -2.17 -38.22 -14.49
CA GLN A 896 -1.33 -37.92 -15.66
C GLN A 896 -1.02 -39.13 -16.55
N ILE A 897 -0.79 -40.32 -15.97
CA ILE A 897 -0.47 -41.53 -16.74
C ILE A 897 -1.65 -41.94 -17.64
N VAL A 898 -2.89 -41.79 -17.17
CA VAL A 898 -4.10 -42.12 -17.94
C VAL A 898 -4.36 -41.08 -19.03
N ILE A 899 -4.08 -39.80 -18.75
CA ILE A 899 -4.14 -38.72 -19.74
C ILE A 899 -3.12 -38.98 -20.87
N LEU A 900 -1.88 -39.38 -20.54
CA LEU A 900 -0.85 -39.71 -21.54
C LEU A 900 -1.19 -40.97 -22.36
N ASP A 901 -1.75 -42.02 -21.76
CA ASP A 901 -2.27 -43.21 -22.46
C ASP A 901 -3.40 -42.86 -23.46
N ALA A 902 -4.29 -41.94 -23.09
CA ALA A 902 -5.35 -41.43 -23.94
C ALA A 902 -4.82 -40.63 -25.14
N LEU A 903 -3.97 -39.62 -24.89
CA LEU A 903 -3.37 -38.77 -25.91
C LEU A 903 -2.47 -39.56 -26.87
N LEU A 904 -1.77 -40.59 -26.38
CA LEU A 904 -0.98 -41.51 -27.20
C LEU A 904 -1.83 -42.20 -28.27
N LYS A 905 -3.01 -42.72 -27.89
CA LYS A 905 -3.91 -43.45 -28.81
C LYS A 905 -4.54 -42.53 -29.84
N LEU A 906 -4.96 -41.33 -29.45
CA LEU A 906 -5.48 -40.33 -30.39
C LEU A 906 -4.43 -39.97 -31.46
N ARG A 907 -3.17 -39.77 -31.05
CA ARG A 907 -2.05 -39.50 -31.98
C ARG A 907 -1.73 -40.69 -32.89
N GLN A 908 -1.87 -41.93 -32.41
CA GLN A 908 -1.76 -43.12 -33.25
C GLN A 908 -2.85 -43.16 -34.34
N VAL A 909 -4.11 -42.85 -34.02
CA VAL A 909 -5.21 -42.76 -35.01
C VAL A 909 -4.93 -41.69 -36.08
N CYS A 910 -4.37 -40.54 -35.68
CA CYS A 910 -3.98 -39.47 -36.61
C CYS A 910 -2.90 -39.89 -37.61
N CYS A 911 -1.97 -40.75 -37.18
CA CYS A 911 -0.87 -41.27 -38.00
C CYS A 911 -1.35 -42.36 -38.98
N ASP A 912 -1.76 -43.53 -38.44
CA ASP A 912 -2.24 -44.68 -39.22
C ASP A 912 -3.01 -45.65 -38.29
N LEU A 913 -4.17 -46.15 -38.74
CA LEU A 913 -5.00 -47.08 -37.96
C LEU A 913 -4.28 -48.38 -37.57
N ARG A 914 -3.29 -48.83 -38.35
CA ARG A 914 -2.47 -50.02 -38.07
C ARG A 914 -1.61 -49.88 -36.81
N LEU A 915 -1.44 -48.67 -36.29
CA LEU A 915 -0.78 -48.41 -35.01
C LEU A 915 -1.69 -48.67 -33.79
N VAL A 916 -3.00 -48.76 -34.00
CA VAL A 916 -4.01 -48.81 -32.93
C VAL A 916 -4.36 -50.27 -32.60
N LYS A 917 -3.89 -50.75 -31.45
CA LYS A 917 -4.13 -52.14 -31.02
C LYS A 917 -5.63 -52.44 -30.89
N GLY A 918 -6.09 -53.44 -31.63
CA GLY A 918 -7.49 -53.91 -31.61
C GLY A 918 -8.39 -53.36 -32.71
N VAL A 919 -7.87 -52.54 -33.64
CA VAL A 919 -8.62 -52.04 -34.81
C VAL A 919 -8.31 -52.90 -36.03
N GLU A 920 -9.32 -53.56 -36.60
CA GLU A 920 -9.18 -54.27 -37.89
C GLU A 920 -9.26 -53.29 -39.07
N THR A 921 -8.13 -53.05 -39.74
CA THR A 921 -8.09 -52.21 -40.95
C THR A 921 -8.49 -52.99 -42.20
N LYS A 922 -9.56 -52.58 -42.89
CA LYS A 922 -10.04 -53.19 -44.14
C LYS A 922 -9.74 -52.29 -45.35
N GLY A 923 -9.26 -52.89 -46.44
CA GLY A 923 -8.79 -52.19 -47.65
C GLY A 923 -7.45 -51.46 -47.45
N ASN A 924 -6.88 -50.91 -48.53
CA ASN A 924 -5.59 -50.21 -48.45
C ASN A 924 -5.66 -49.01 -47.48
N GLN A 925 -4.59 -48.84 -46.70
CA GLN A 925 -4.39 -47.71 -45.79
C GLN A 925 -3.23 -46.80 -46.23
N ALA A 926 -2.37 -47.24 -47.17
CA ALA A 926 -1.25 -46.44 -47.64
C ALA A 926 -1.70 -45.12 -48.28
N ASP A 927 -2.78 -45.16 -49.05
CA ASP A 927 -3.29 -44.01 -49.83
C ASP A 927 -4.27 -43.14 -49.01
N LYS A 928 -4.11 -43.08 -47.68
CA LYS A 928 -5.07 -42.42 -46.76
C LYS A 928 -4.39 -41.60 -45.67
N GLY A 929 -5.07 -40.52 -45.27
CA GLY A 929 -4.63 -39.65 -44.17
C GLY A 929 -3.19 -39.17 -44.35
N LYS A 930 -2.42 -39.19 -43.27
CA LYS A 930 -1.03 -38.72 -43.28
C LYS A 930 -0.10 -39.55 -44.17
N LEU A 931 -0.30 -40.86 -44.27
CA LEU A 931 0.56 -41.71 -45.08
C LEU A 931 0.34 -41.47 -46.58
N GLY A 932 -0.91 -41.27 -47.01
CA GLY A 932 -1.22 -40.90 -48.39
C GLY A 932 -0.56 -39.57 -48.77
N ALA A 933 -0.84 -38.52 -48.00
CA ALA A 933 -0.28 -37.18 -48.22
C ALA A 933 1.26 -37.14 -48.16
N LEU A 934 1.88 -37.97 -47.30
CA LEU A 934 3.34 -38.15 -47.28
C LEU A 934 3.85 -38.77 -48.58
N LEU A 935 3.20 -39.83 -49.08
CA LEU A 935 3.66 -40.54 -50.27
C LEU A 935 3.49 -39.72 -51.54
N GLU A 936 2.39 -38.97 -51.65
CA GLU A 936 2.17 -37.94 -52.69
C GLU A 936 3.29 -36.88 -52.65
N MET A 937 3.55 -36.30 -51.47
CA MET A 937 4.61 -35.30 -51.27
C MET A 937 6.00 -35.86 -51.58
N LEU A 938 6.29 -37.12 -51.23
CA LEU A 938 7.58 -37.75 -51.55
C LEU A 938 7.74 -37.99 -53.06
N GLU A 939 6.68 -38.34 -53.79
CA GLU A 939 6.73 -38.49 -55.24
C GLU A 939 7.05 -37.16 -55.93
N GLU A 940 6.42 -36.07 -55.51
CA GLU A 940 6.75 -34.71 -55.98
C GLU A 940 8.19 -34.32 -55.65
N LEU A 941 8.60 -34.36 -54.38
CA LEU A 941 9.93 -33.92 -53.93
C LEU A 941 11.07 -34.71 -54.57
N LEU A 942 10.91 -36.04 -54.73
CA LEU A 942 11.93 -36.88 -55.35
C LEU A 942 12.00 -36.69 -56.87
N SER A 943 10.89 -36.32 -57.53
CA SER A 943 10.92 -35.93 -58.95
C SER A 943 11.73 -34.63 -59.19
N GLU A 944 11.76 -33.72 -58.20
CA GLU A 944 12.64 -32.54 -58.20
C GLU A 944 14.11 -32.86 -57.84
N GLY A 945 14.46 -34.12 -57.54
CA GLY A 945 15.82 -34.53 -57.18
C GLY A 945 16.27 -34.10 -55.77
N ARG A 946 15.32 -33.78 -54.89
CA ARG A 946 15.57 -33.39 -53.48
C ARG A 946 16.03 -34.58 -52.64
N ARG A 947 16.61 -34.29 -51.46
CA ARG A 947 16.95 -35.30 -50.45
C ARG A 947 16.25 -35.01 -49.14
N VAL A 948 15.57 -36.01 -48.60
CA VAL A 948 14.56 -35.84 -47.54
C VAL A 948 14.99 -36.50 -46.23
N LEU A 949 15.02 -35.74 -45.13
CA LEU A 949 15.01 -36.31 -43.78
C LEU A 949 13.56 -36.48 -43.31
N LEU A 950 13.18 -37.68 -42.89
CA LEU A 950 11.83 -37.98 -42.41
C LEU A 950 11.89 -38.40 -40.93
N PHE A 951 11.28 -37.59 -40.08
CA PHE A 951 11.22 -37.80 -38.64
C PHE A 951 9.84 -38.27 -38.18
N SER A 952 9.84 -39.31 -37.32
CA SER A 952 8.67 -39.75 -36.57
C SER A 952 9.08 -40.14 -35.15
N GLN A 953 8.19 -39.95 -34.16
CA GLN A 953 8.39 -40.49 -32.82
C GLN A 953 8.11 -42.01 -32.74
N PHE A 954 7.37 -42.55 -33.70
CA PHE A 954 6.88 -43.92 -33.70
C PHE A 954 7.75 -44.80 -34.62
N THR A 955 8.63 -45.62 -34.05
CA THR A 955 9.42 -46.61 -34.83
C THR A 955 8.53 -47.59 -35.61
N SER A 956 7.34 -47.90 -35.09
CA SER A 956 6.30 -48.65 -35.79
C SER A 956 5.73 -47.91 -37.00
N MET A 957 5.69 -46.57 -37.01
CA MET A 957 5.27 -45.80 -38.19
C MET A 957 6.38 -45.75 -39.23
N LEU A 958 7.64 -45.60 -38.80
CA LEU A 958 8.79 -45.71 -39.71
C LEU A 958 8.80 -47.06 -40.43
N ALA A 959 8.52 -48.17 -39.74
CA ALA A 959 8.40 -49.51 -40.34
C ALA A 959 7.20 -49.66 -41.31
N LEU A 960 6.14 -48.86 -41.16
CA LEU A 960 5.04 -48.80 -42.15
C LEU A 960 5.43 -47.96 -43.37
N ILE A 961 6.18 -46.87 -43.18
CA ILE A 961 6.70 -46.03 -44.27
C ILE A 961 7.75 -46.80 -45.09
N GLU A 962 8.68 -47.49 -44.40
CA GLU A 962 9.70 -48.38 -44.95
C GLU A 962 9.10 -49.38 -45.96
N GLN A 963 8.04 -50.10 -45.57
CA GLN A 963 7.32 -51.02 -46.45
C GLN A 963 6.68 -50.35 -47.67
N GLU A 964 6.30 -49.07 -47.59
CA GLU A 964 5.73 -48.32 -48.72
C GLU A 964 6.81 -47.72 -49.63
N LEU A 965 8.01 -47.41 -49.11
CA LEU A 965 9.18 -47.03 -49.89
C LEU A 965 9.75 -48.23 -50.67
N GLU A 966 9.85 -49.40 -50.03
CA GLU A 966 10.29 -50.65 -50.67
C GLU A 966 9.42 -51.03 -51.88
N LYS A 967 8.08 -50.99 -51.72
CA LYS A 967 7.13 -51.23 -52.81
C LYS A 967 7.30 -50.27 -53.99
N ARG A 968 7.64 -49.01 -53.69
CA ARG A 968 7.88 -47.93 -54.68
C ARG A 968 9.34 -47.89 -55.17
N LYS A 969 10.22 -48.76 -54.64
CA LYS A 969 11.66 -48.85 -54.96
C LYS A 969 12.46 -47.56 -54.69
N ILE A 970 12.00 -46.74 -53.75
CA ILE A 970 12.69 -45.52 -53.31
C ILE A 970 13.88 -45.93 -52.43
N ARG A 971 15.08 -45.39 -52.67
CA ARG A 971 16.27 -45.76 -51.89
C ARG A 971 16.27 -45.02 -50.57
N TYR A 972 16.36 -45.75 -49.46
CA TYR A 972 16.31 -45.15 -48.13
C TYR A 972 17.43 -45.63 -47.21
N SER A 973 17.74 -44.80 -46.21
CA SER A 973 18.55 -45.13 -45.04
C SER A 973 17.67 -45.09 -43.79
N LEU A 974 17.97 -45.92 -42.77
CA LEU A 974 17.21 -45.99 -41.52
C LEU A 974 18.11 -45.80 -40.30
N LEU A 975 17.67 -44.96 -39.36
CA LEU A 975 18.31 -44.74 -38.05
C LEU A 975 17.29 -44.79 -36.91
N THR A 976 17.41 -45.78 -36.04
CA THR A 976 16.58 -45.95 -34.84
C THR A 976 17.42 -46.00 -33.56
N GLY A 977 16.78 -46.26 -32.41
CA GLY A 977 17.49 -46.43 -31.14
C GLY A 977 18.41 -47.66 -31.15
N ASP A 978 17.97 -48.73 -31.82
CA ASP A 978 18.60 -50.05 -31.87
C ASP A 978 19.74 -50.15 -32.89
N THR A 979 19.87 -49.17 -33.79
CA THR A 979 20.96 -49.05 -34.76
C THR A 979 22.32 -48.94 -34.04
N ARG A 980 23.08 -50.04 -34.07
CA ARG A 980 24.40 -50.17 -33.42
C ARG A 980 25.50 -49.38 -34.14
N ASP A 981 25.64 -49.59 -35.45
CA ASP A 981 26.50 -48.75 -36.29
C ASP A 981 25.68 -47.60 -36.87
N ARG A 982 25.99 -46.38 -36.39
CA ARG A 982 25.35 -45.15 -36.83
C ARG A 982 26.19 -44.37 -37.85
N ARG A 983 27.43 -44.78 -38.14
CA ARG A 983 28.29 -44.11 -39.12
C ARG A 983 27.90 -44.51 -40.55
N THR A 984 27.69 -45.81 -40.82
CA THR A 984 27.40 -46.29 -42.19
C THR A 984 26.14 -45.65 -42.82
N PRO A 985 24.94 -45.64 -42.18
CA PRO A 985 23.75 -45.04 -42.80
C PRO A 985 23.89 -43.52 -43.05
N VAL A 986 24.64 -42.83 -42.19
CA VAL A 986 24.91 -41.39 -42.34
C VAL A 986 25.86 -41.11 -43.49
N GLN A 987 26.85 -41.97 -43.71
CA GLN A 987 27.76 -41.88 -44.86
C GLN A 987 27.02 -42.15 -46.17
N GLN A 988 26.20 -43.20 -46.23
CA GLN A 988 25.39 -43.57 -47.41
C GLN A 988 24.45 -42.43 -47.85
N PHE A 989 23.72 -41.82 -46.91
CA PHE A 989 22.84 -40.69 -47.22
C PHE A 989 23.59 -39.43 -47.66
N GLN A 990 24.72 -39.10 -47.00
CA GLN A 990 25.55 -37.96 -47.39
C GLN A 990 26.16 -38.16 -48.80
N GLN A 991 26.64 -39.37 -49.12
CA GLN A 991 27.20 -39.71 -50.43
C GLN A 991 26.15 -39.73 -51.54
N GLY A 992 24.91 -40.14 -51.24
CA GLY A 992 23.78 -40.15 -52.19
C GLY A 992 23.29 -41.52 -52.60
N ASP A 993 23.67 -42.56 -51.86
CA ASP A 993 23.16 -43.92 -52.03
C ASP A 993 21.66 -44.01 -51.69
N SER A 994 21.18 -43.12 -50.81
CA SER A 994 19.78 -42.99 -50.38
C SER A 994 19.21 -41.61 -50.69
N GLU A 995 17.91 -41.57 -51.00
CA GLU A 995 17.11 -40.39 -51.31
C GLU A 995 16.31 -39.91 -50.09
N VAL A 996 15.84 -40.85 -49.27
CA VAL A 996 15.11 -40.60 -48.02
C VAL A 996 15.90 -41.13 -46.82
N PHE A 997 15.99 -40.37 -45.73
CA PHE A 997 16.51 -40.85 -44.45
C PHE A 997 15.38 -40.95 -43.42
N LEU A 998 14.97 -42.18 -43.11
CA LEU A 998 14.04 -42.49 -42.03
C LEU A 998 14.78 -42.38 -40.68
N ILE A 999 14.40 -41.44 -39.83
CA ILE A 999 15.07 -41.20 -38.55
C ILE A 999 14.05 -41.18 -37.42
N SER A 1000 14.20 -42.05 -36.41
CA SER A 1000 13.38 -41.92 -35.20
C SER A 1000 13.82 -40.68 -34.43
N LEU A 1001 12.89 -39.83 -34.02
CA LEU A 1001 13.23 -38.48 -33.51
C LEU A 1001 14.10 -38.56 -32.23
N LYS A 1002 13.99 -39.65 -31.45
CA LYS A 1002 14.91 -39.99 -30.33
C LYS A 1002 16.33 -40.38 -30.76
N ALA A 1003 16.52 -40.92 -31.96
CA ALA A 1003 17.84 -41.24 -32.51
C ALA A 1003 18.46 -40.05 -33.27
N GLY A 1004 17.63 -39.21 -33.90
CA GLY A 1004 18.04 -38.00 -34.61
C GLY A 1004 18.41 -36.80 -33.72
N GLY A 1005 17.94 -36.78 -32.46
CA GLY A 1005 18.23 -35.69 -31.51
C GLY A 1005 19.70 -35.50 -31.12
N VAL A 1006 20.65 -36.32 -31.61
CA VAL A 1006 22.05 -36.31 -31.16
C VAL A 1006 23.06 -36.18 -32.29
N GLY A 1007 23.92 -35.16 -32.20
CA GLY A 1007 25.19 -35.02 -32.95
C GLY A 1007 25.12 -34.74 -34.44
N LEU A 1008 24.49 -35.64 -35.19
CA LEU A 1008 24.69 -35.84 -36.62
C LEU A 1008 24.67 -34.57 -37.48
N ASN A 1009 25.51 -34.57 -38.51
CA ASN A 1009 25.56 -33.59 -39.58
C ASN A 1009 24.96 -34.21 -40.85
N LEU A 1010 23.91 -33.61 -41.43
CA LEU A 1010 23.10 -34.18 -42.51
C LEU A 1010 22.83 -33.13 -43.62
N THR A 1011 23.81 -32.28 -43.91
CA THR A 1011 23.72 -31.18 -44.90
C THR A 1011 23.34 -31.59 -46.32
N ALA A 1012 23.55 -32.84 -46.76
CA ALA A 1012 23.05 -33.29 -48.07
C ALA A 1012 21.52 -33.26 -48.23
N ALA A 1013 20.75 -33.14 -47.13
CA ALA A 1013 19.31 -32.92 -47.19
C ALA A 1013 18.98 -31.43 -47.37
N ASP A 1014 18.09 -31.15 -48.32
CA ASP A 1014 17.45 -29.84 -48.52
C ASP A 1014 16.01 -29.81 -47.99
N THR A 1015 15.45 -30.98 -47.64
CA THR A 1015 14.06 -31.11 -47.22
C THR A 1015 13.93 -31.92 -45.93
N VAL A 1016 13.12 -31.44 -44.99
CA VAL A 1016 12.84 -32.07 -43.70
C VAL A 1016 11.34 -32.25 -43.54
N ILE A 1017 10.90 -33.45 -43.19
CA ILE A 1017 9.50 -33.80 -42.93
C ILE A 1017 9.35 -34.32 -41.50
N HIS A 1018 8.57 -33.62 -40.69
CA HIS A 1018 8.09 -34.10 -39.39
C HIS A 1018 6.71 -34.73 -39.59
N PHE A 1019 6.64 -36.06 -39.53
CA PHE A 1019 5.41 -36.81 -39.79
C PHE A 1019 4.38 -36.69 -38.64
N ASP A 1020 4.85 -36.48 -37.40
CA ASP A 1020 4.01 -36.38 -36.20
C ASP A 1020 4.62 -35.39 -35.18
N PRO A 1021 3.82 -34.49 -34.57
CA PRO A 1021 4.34 -33.43 -33.70
C PRO A 1021 4.69 -33.92 -32.29
N TRP A 1022 5.78 -33.42 -31.71
CA TRP A 1022 6.27 -33.73 -30.36
C TRP A 1022 6.07 -32.54 -29.41
N TRP A 1023 5.50 -32.79 -28.23
CA TRP A 1023 5.36 -31.91 -27.05
C TRP A 1023 6.49 -30.92 -26.65
N ASN A 1024 7.67 -31.00 -27.26
CA ASN A 1024 8.87 -30.20 -26.97
C ASN A 1024 9.41 -29.61 -28.29
N PRO A 1025 9.18 -28.32 -28.59
CA PRO A 1025 9.64 -27.71 -29.83
C PRO A 1025 11.17 -27.70 -29.97
N ALA A 1026 11.91 -27.70 -28.85
CA ALA A 1026 13.37 -27.82 -28.86
C ALA A 1026 13.86 -29.09 -29.57
N SER A 1027 13.18 -30.22 -29.39
CA SER A 1027 13.55 -31.50 -30.03
C SER A 1027 13.27 -31.53 -31.53
N GLU A 1028 12.17 -30.91 -31.98
CA GLU A 1028 11.89 -30.75 -33.43
C GLU A 1028 12.91 -29.81 -34.08
N ASN A 1029 13.17 -28.66 -33.48
CA ASN A 1029 14.14 -27.69 -33.98
C ASN A 1029 15.55 -28.30 -34.04
N GLN A 1030 15.96 -29.05 -33.01
CA GLN A 1030 17.22 -29.80 -32.96
C GLN A 1030 17.34 -30.90 -34.04
N ALA A 1031 16.22 -31.40 -34.57
CA ALA A 1031 16.19 -32.36 -35.68
C ALA A 1031 16.20 -31.66 -37.05
N THR A 1032 15.45 -30.57 -37.22
CA THR A 1032 15.52 -29.67 -38.40
C THR A 1032 16.93 -29.11 -38.59
N ASP A 1033 17.56 -28.68 -37.49
CA ASP A 1033 18.93 -28.17 -37.43
C ASP A 1033 20.02 -29.24 -37.68
N ARG A 1034 19.67 -30.43 -38.18
CA ARG A 1034 20.64 -31.42 -38.71
C ARG A 1034 20.93 -31.20 -40.19
N ALA A 1035 19.94 -30.71 -40.95
CA ALA A 1035 20.07 -30.31 -42.36
C ALA A 1035 20.42 -28.81 -42.49
N TYR A 1036 19.81 -27.95 -41.66
CA TYR A 1036 20.05 -26.51 -41.69
C TYR A 1036 21.29 -26.12 -40.85
N ARG A 1037 22.49 -26.25 -41.45
CA ARG A 1037 23.80 -25.97 -40.82
C ARG A 1037 24.74 -25.19 -41.72
N ILE A 1038 25.80 -24.63 -41.13
CA ILE A 1038 26.95 -24.10 -41.87
C ILE A 1038 27.52 -25.22 -42.75
N GLY A 1039 27.67 -24.96 -44.04
CA GLY A 1039 27.96 -25.98 -45.07
C GLY A 1039 26.74 -26.52 -45.82
N GLN A 1040 25.54 -25.96 -45.57
CA GLN A 1040 24.37 -26.06 -46.44
C GLN A 1040 24.42 -24.96 -47.50
N ASP A 1041 24.24 -25.32 -48.77
CA ASP A 1041 24.22 -24.42 -49.93
C ASP A 1041 22.82 -24.26 -50.56
N LYS A 1042 21.87 -25.15 -50.24
CA LYS A 1042 20.48 -25.11 -50.72
C LYS A 1042 19.50 -24.53 -49.70
N PRO A 1043 18.44 -23.81 -50.13
CA PRO A 1043 17.31 -23.45 -49.24
C PRO A 1043 16.67 -24.69 -48.61
N VAL A 1044 16.41 -24.62 -47.30
CA VAL A 1044 15.90 -25.77 -46.52
C VAL A 1044 14.41 -25.65 -46.28
N PHE A 1045 13.66 -26.65 -46.74
CA PHE A 1045 12.19 -26.71 -46.62
C PHE A 1045 11.80 -27.66 -45.48
N VAL A 1046 10.93 -27.21 -44.58
CA VAL A 1046 10.55 -27.95 -43.37
C VAL A 1046 9.03 -28.13 -43.32
N PHE A 1047 8.56 -29.33 -43.61
CA PHE A 1047 7.14 -29.68 -43.58
C PHE A 1047 6.78 -30.30 -42.23
N LYS A 1048 5.77 -29.75 -41.54
CA LYS A 1048 5.14 -30.36 -40.37
C LYS A 1048 3.77 -30.89 -40.76
N LEU A 1049 3.58 -32.21 -40.78
CA LEU A 1049 2.30 -32.84 -41.12
C LEU A 1049 1.40 -32.80 -39.88
N ILE A 1050 0.26 -32.12 -39.96
CA ILE A 1050 -0.67 -31.93 -38.84
C ILE A 1050 -2.08 -32.28 -39.29
N THR A 1051 -2.74 -33.20 -38.58
CA THR A 1051 -4.11 -33.60 -38.91
C THR A 1051 -5.13 -32.67 -38.27
N ARG A 1052 -5.98 -32.04 -39.10
CA ARG A 1052 -6.91 -30.96 -38.73
C ARG A 1052 -8.00 -31.37 -37.74
N GLY A 1053 -8.31 -30.45 -36.83
CA GLY A 1053 -9.33 -30.61 -35.78
C GLY A 1053 -8.96 -31.60 -34.68
N THR A 1054 -7.76 -32.19 -34.72
CA THR A 1054 -7.33 -33.25 -33.80
C THR A 1054 -6.46 -32.72 -32.66
N VAL A 1055 -6.12 -33.63 -31.74
CA VAL A 1055 -5.09 -33.45 -30.70
C VAL A 1055 -3.75 -32.93 -31.24
N GLU A 1056 -3.40 -33.20 -32.50
CA GLU A 1056 -2.14 -32.71 -33.10
C GLU A 1056 -2.14 -31.20 -33.31
N GLU A 1057 -3.26 -30.62 -33.75
CA GLU A 1057 -3.45 -29.18 -33.89
C GLU A 1057 -3.37 -28.48 -32.53
N LYS A 1058 -3.91 -29.12 -31.48
CA LYS A 1058 -3.76 -28.64 -30.09
C LYS A 1058 -2.30 -28.72 -29.63
N ILE A 1059 -1.60 -29.83 -29.85
CA ILE A 1059 -0.17 -29.97 -29.53
C ILE A 1059 0.66 -28.88 -30.22
N GLN A 1060 0.34 -28.53 -31.48
CA GLN A 1060 1.04 -27.47 -32.21
C GLN A 1060 0.83 -26.08 -31.58
N ALA A 1061 -0.38 -25.73 -31.13
CA ALA A 1061 -0.61 -24.50 -30.39
C ALA A 1061 0.20 -24.47 -29.07
N LEU A 1062 0.20 -25.59 -28.33
CA LEU A 1062 0.97 -25.72 -27.08
C LEU A 1062 2.50 -25.67 -27.28
N GLN A 1063 3.01 -26.04 -28.47
CA GLN A 1063 4.42 -25.80 -28.83
C GLN A 1063 4.71 -24.31 -28.97
N GLN A 1064 3.82 -23.55 -29.62
CA GLN A 1064 4.01 -22.12 -29.90
C GLN A 1064 3.98 -21.28 -28.61
N GLU A 1065 3.06 -21.56 -27.70
CA GLU A 1065 2.98 -20.93 -26.37
C GLU A 1065 4.26 -21.15 -25.55
N LYS A 1066 4.77 -22.39 -25.51
CA LYS A 1066 6.03 -22.72 -24.83
C LYS A 1066 7.26 -22.08 -25.47
N ALA A 1067 7.28 -21.99 -26.81
CA ALA A 1067 8.35 -21.31 -27.53
C ALA A 1067 8.35 -19.81 -27.23
N ALA A 1068 7.18 -19.18 -27.15
CA ALA A 1068 7.05 -17.78 -26.75
C ALA A 1068 7.53 -17.54 -25.30
N LEU A 1069 7.20 -18.43 -24.36
CA LEU A 1069 7.73 -18.38 -22.99
C LEU A 1069 9.27 -18.47 -22.99
N ALA A 1070 9.85 -19.44 -23.68
CA ALA A 1070 11.30 -19.62 -23.75
C ALA A 1070 12.01 -18.42 -24.40
N ALA A 1071 11.42 -17.82 -25.44
CA ALA A 1071 11.93 -16.59 -26.05
C ALA A 1071 11.80 -15.37 -25.13
N SER A 1072 10.69 -15.22 -24.40
CA SER A 1072 10.47 -14.08 -23.49
C SER A 1072 11.56 -13.95 -22.41
N LEU A 1073 12.07 -15.09 -21.93
CA LEU A 1073 13.17 -15.22 -20.98
C LEU A 1073 14.56 -14.87 -21.55
N LEU A 1074 14.69 -14.71 -22.87
CA LEU A 1074 15.96 -14.49 -23.56
C LEU A 1074 15.99 -13.09 -24.22
N ASP A 1075 14.87 -12.68 -24.80
CA ASP A 1075 14.71 -11.43 -25.57
C ASP A 1075 13.88 -10.35 -24.84
N GLY A 1076 13.36 -10.64 -23.64
CA GLY A 1076 12.68 -9.64 -22.78
C GLY A 1076 11.19 -9.41 -23.07
N GLY A 1077 10.50 -10.40 -23.67
CA GLY A 1077 9.07 -10.33 -23.93
C GLY A 1077 8.18 -10.57 -22.70
N GLN A 1078 6.86 -10.47 -22.87
CA GLN A 1078 5.90 -10.92 -21.86
C GLN A 1078 5.60 -12.42 -22.00
N ALA A 1079 5.56 -13.12 -20.87
CA ALA A 1079 5.33 -14.56 -20.78
C ALA A 1079 3.83 -14.90 -20.80
N GLY A 1080 3.42 -15.78 -21.72
CA GLY A 1080 2.11 -16.43 -21.66
C GLY A 1080 2.07 -17.52 -20.58
N GLN A 1081 0.92 -17.66 -19.89
CA GLN A 1081 0.69 -18.77 -18.96
C GLN A 1081 0.31 -20.04 -19.73
N TRP A 1082 0.79 -21.20 -19.27
CA TRP A 1082 0.27 -22.50 -19.69
C TRP A 1082 0.21 -23.49 -18.52
N ARG A 1083 -0.87 -24.28 -18.42
CA ARG A 1083 -0.99 -25.42 -17.49
C ARG A 1083 -1.69 -26.61 -18.17
N LEU A 1084 -1.79 -27.71 -17.42
CA LEU A 1084 -2.83 -28.71 -17.62
C LEU A 1084 -3.86 -28.51 -16.50
N GLY A 1085 -4.68 -27.46 -16.64
CA GLY A 1085 -5.92 -27.30 -15.90
C GLY A 1085 -7.08 -28.03 -16.59
N ASP A 1086 -8.28 -27.84 -16.08
CA ASP A 1086 -9.49 -28.50 -16.62
C ASP A 1086 -9.85 -27.95 -18.01
N ASP A 1087 -9.65 -26.64 -18.25
CA ASP A 1087 -9.87 -26.00 -19.55
C ASP A 1087 -8.96 -26.56 -20.66
N GLU A 1088 -7.66 -26.78 -20.39
CA GLU A 1088 -6.76 -27.37 -21.37
C GLU A 1088 -7.02 -28.87 -21.59
N ILE A 1089 -7.56 -29.58 -20.59
CA ILE A 1089 -8.02 -30.97 -20.73
C ILE A 1089 -9.28 -31.01 -21.62
N ASP A 1090 -10.27 -30.15 -21.38
CA ASP A 1090 -11.45 -30.02 -22.23
C ASP A 1090 -11.08 -29.61 -23.67
N ALA A 1091 -10.09 -28.74 -23.85
CA ALA A 1091 -9.57 -28.37 -25.17
C ALA A 1091 -8.84 -29.51 -25.90
N LEU A 1092 -8.19 -30.43 -25.17
CA LEU A 1092 -7.52 -31.62 -25.72
C LEU A 1092 -8.50 -32.76 -26.06
N PHE A 1093 -9.61 -32.89 -25.32
CA PHE A 1093 -10.65 -33.90 -25.53
C PHE A 1093 -11.91 -33.37 -26.23
N ALA A 1094 -11.87 -32.15 -26.76
CA ALA A 1094 -12.95 -31.55 -27.56
C ALA A 1094 -13.33 -32.44 -28.77
N PRO A 1095 -14.62 -32.52 -29.14
CA PRO A 1095 -15.06 -33.28 -30.31
C PRO A 1095 -14.51 -32.68 -31.61
N LEU A 1096 -14.29 -33.54 -32.60
CA LEU A 1096 -13.87 -33.12 -33.94
C LEU A 1096 -14.88 -32.11 -34.52
N PRO A 1097 -14.42 -31.06 -35.22
CA PRO A 1097 -15.32 -30.16 -35.93
C PRO A 1097 -16.16 -30.95 -36.95
N GLY A 1098 -17.46 -30.65 -36.97
CA GLY A 1098 -18.41 -31.26 -37.90
C GLY A 1098 -17.95 -31.08 -39.35
N LYS A 1099 -18.32 -32.03 -40.24
CA LYS A 1099 -17.91 -32.00 -41.65
C LYS A 1099 -18.28 -30.65 -42.27
N ARG A 1100 -17.27 -29.84 -42.60
CA ARG A 1100 -17.45 -28.71 -43.52
C ARG A 1100 -17.94 -29.28 -44.84
N THR A 1101 -19.19 -29.01 -45.19
CA THR A 1101 -19.65 -29.09 -46.58
C THR A 1101 -18.76 -28.18 -47.41
N ARG A 1102 -18.28 -28.70 -48.55
CA ARG A 1102 -17.43 -27.95 -49.49
C ARG A 1102 -18.16 -26.73 -50.06
#